data_AF-A0A3M0HZC3-F1
#
_entry.id   AF-A0A3M0HZC3-F1
#
_cell.length_a   1.000
_cell.length_b   1.000
_cell.length_c   1.000
_cell.angle_alpha   90.00
_cell.angle_beta   90.00
_cell.angle_gamma   90.00
#
_symmetry.space_group_name_H-M   'P 1'
#
loop_
_entity.id
_entity.type
_entity.pdbx_description
1 polymer ?
#
loop_
_entity_poly.entity_id
_entity_poly.type
_entity_poly.pdbx_seq_one_letter_code
_entity_poly.pdbx_strand_id
1 'polypeptide(L)'
;MAAEQSVLGGMLLSKDAIADVLEVLRPGDFYRPAHQNVYDAILDLYSRGEPADPVTVSAELDRRGELKRIGGPPYLITLTQTTPTAANAGYYAEIVAEKSILRRLVQAGTRIVQFGYAGADGQDVAEVVDRAQAEVYEVTERRTSEDFLPLEELLQPTMDEIDSIASRGGISLGVPTGFAELDEITNGLHPGQMIIVAARPGVGKALALDTPLPTPDGWTTMGEVAVGDHLIDAHGMPTRVVAATDVMLDRPCYEVEFSDGTVIVADAEHQWLTERERVSAVCTTEHILATGDHSVRNSAAIRLPAADLPVPPYVAGVALGGGLSGADAGIAARVEAEFDAVPQLYLRASERQRRELLAGILDTAGSIASDGSIDVGPFGGLSELVVGLGLVWTGSSVVTDEVVFGVARKQLLHKERRAAGSTLRSGSRFIVDVRRVDSVPVRCVEVDNSEHLYLASESMIPTHNSTLSMDFMRSCSIKHGMPSVIFSLEMSRTEIVMRLLSAEAKIKLGDMRSGKMTDDDWTKLARRMSEISEAPLFVDDSPNLTMMEIRAKARRLKQRNGLKLIVVDYLQLMSSGKKVESRQQEVSDFSRQLKLLAKELECPVVAVCQLNRGPEQRTDKKPMVSDLRESGSLEQDADMVILLHRPDAIERDDPRGGEADLILGKHRNGPTATITVAHQLHLSRFVDMARG
;
A
#
# COMPACT_ATOMS: atom_id res chain seq x y z
N MET A 1 -29.34 -19.78 -36.33
CA MET A 1 -30.69 -19.61 -36.91
C MET A 1 -31.57 -20.82 -36.63
N ALA A 2 -31.29 -22.01 -37.17
CA ALA A 2 -32.08 -23.21 -36.87
C ALA A 2 -32.16 -23.52 -35.36
N ALA A 3 -31.04 -23.41 -34.63
CA ALA A 3 -31.02 -23.60 -33.18
C ALA A 3 -31.94 -22.61 -32.42
N GLU A 4 -31.93 -21.32 -32.76
CA GLU A 4 -32.83 -20.33 -32.15
C GLU A 4 -34.32 -20.66 -32.38
N GLN A 5 -34.65 -21.14 -33.58
CA GLN A 5 -36.02 -21.54 -33.90
C GLN A 5 -36.45 -22.79 -33.12
N SER A 6 -35.54 -23.76 -32.97
CA SER A 6 -35.77 -24.97 -32.18
C SER A 6 -35.89 -24.69 -30.68
N VAL A 7 -35.17 -23.69 -30.15
CA VAL A 7 -35.31 -23.24 -28.76
C VAL A 7 -36.69 -22.65 -28.53
N LEU A 8 -37.07 -21.65 -29.32
CA LEU A 8 -38.36 -20.96 -29.15
C LEU A 8 -39.54 -21.90 -29.39
N GLY A 9 -39.46 -22.77 -30.41
CA GLY A 9 -40.51 -23.74 -30.64
C GLY A 9 -40.57 -24.82 -29.55
N GLY A 10 -39.42 -25.20 -28.95
CA GLY A 10 -39.39 -26.08 -27.78
C GLY A 10 -40.09 -25.47 -26.56
N MET A 11 -39.82 -24.19 -26.30
CA MET A 11 -40.49 -23.40 -25.25
C MET A 11 -42.00 -23.25 -25.48
N LEU A 12 -42.43 -23.08 -26.74
CA LEU A 12 -43.86 -23.02 -27.10
C LEU A 12 -44.59 -24.38 -26.98
N LEU A 13 -43.85 -25.49 -26.95
CA LEU A 13 -44.39 -26.85 -26.89
C LEU A 13 -44.40 -27.44 -25.47
N SER A 14 -43.48 -27.01 -24.61
CA SER A 14 -43.33 -27.56 -23.26
C SER A 14 -42.95 -26.49 -22.24
N LYS A 15 -43.62 -26.52 -21.09
CA LYS A 15 -43.30 -25.66 -19.94
C LYS A 15 -41.93 -26.01 -19.35
N ASP A 16 -41.57 -27.28 -19.30
CA ASP A 16 -40.27 -27.73 -18.75
C ASP A 16 -39.11 -27.21 -19.60
N ALA A 17 -39.30 -27.16 -20.92
CA ALA A 17 -38.32 -26.58 -21.84
C ALA A 17 -38.11 -25.07 -21.61
N ILE A 18 -39.10 -24.35 -21.06
CA ILE A 18 -38.93 -22.94 -20.69
C ILE A 18 -37.96 -22.82 -19.51
N ALA A 19 -38.09 -23.69 -18.51
CA ALA A 19 -37.21 -23.71 -17.34
C ALA A 19 -35.75 -24.00 -17.75
N ASP A 20 -35.54 -25.08 -18.52
CA ASP A 20 -34.20 -25.47 -18.99
C ASP A 20 -33.51 -24.37 -19.81
N VAL A 21 -34.28 -23.66 -20.65
CA VAL A 21 -33.74 -22.60 -21.51
C VAL A 21 -33.49 -21.30 -20.72
N LEU A 22 -34.31 -21.00 -19.72
CA LEU A 22 -34.17 -19.81 -18.88
C LEU A 22 -32.85 -19.81 -18.09
N GLU A 23 -32.37 -20.98 -17.69
CA GLU A 23 -31.06 -21.12 -17.02
C GLU A 23 -29.90 -20.74 -17.94
N VAL A 24 -30.04 -20.95 -19.25
CA VAL A 24 -28.93 -20.87 -20.21
C VAL A 24 -28.92 -19.56 -21.01
N LEU A 25 -30.09 -19.03 -21.38
CA LEU A 25 -30.20 -17.89 -22.30
C LEU A 25 -30.81 -16.64 -21.66
N ARG A 26 -30.49 -15.50 -22.26
CA ARG A 26 -31.12 -14.19 -22.02
C ARG A 26 -31.66 -13.64 -23.35
N PRO A 27 -32.56 -12.63 -23.31
CA PRO A 27 -33.14 -12.07 -24.53
C PRO A 27 -32.08 -11.56 -25.52
N GLY A 28 -31.01 -10.93 -25.03
CA GLY A 28 -29.89 -10.44 -25.84
C GLY A 28 -29.07 -11.53 -26.55
N ASP A 29 -29.24 -12.81 -26.21
CA ASP A 29 -28.48 -13.91 -26.81
C ASP A 29 -29.02 -14.37 -28.16
N PHE A 30 -30.23 -13.98 -28.54
CA PHE A 30 -30.76 -14.27 -29.87
C PHE A 30 -30.22 -13.27 -30.90
N TYR A 31 -29.81 -13.77 -32.06
CA TYR A 31 -29.31 -12.93 -33.15
C TYR A 31 -30.41 -12.09 -33.81
N ARG A 32 -31.63 -12.62 -33.93
CA ARG A 32 -32.76 -11.91 -34.55
C ARG A 32 -33.58 -11.16 -33.50
N PRO A 33 -33.83 -9.85 -33.67
CA PRO A 33 -34.74 -9.10 -32.78
C PRO A 33 -36.13 -9.74 -32.67
N ALA A 34 -36.65 -10.30 -33.76
CA ALA A 34 -37.91 -11.03 -33.74
C ALA A 34 -37.92 -12.20 -32.73
N HIS A 35 -36.80 -12.92 -32.60
CA HIS A 35 -36.67 -14.03 -31.63
C HIS A 35 -36.54 -13.52 -30.20
N GLN A 36 -35.89 -12.38 -29.99
CA GLN A 36 -35.82 -11.71 -28.68
C GLN A 36 -37.23 -11.38 -28.18
N ASN A 37 -38.05 -10.76 -29.03
CA ASN A 37 -39.42 -10.41 -28.69
C ASN A 37 -40.30 -11.63 -28.38
N VAL A 38 -40.16 -12.72 -29.15
CA VAL A 38 -40.88 -13.97 -28.87
C VAL A 38 -40.44 -14.55 -27.52
N TYR A 39 -39.13 -14.58 -27.25
CA TYR A 39 -38.57 -15.05 -25.99
C TYR A 39 -39.10 -14.23 -24.79
N ASP A 40 -39.06 -12.89 -24.89
CA ASP A 40 -39.58 -11.99 -23.85
C ASP A 40 -41.08 -12.16 -23.59
N ALA A 41 -41.87 -12.41 -24.63
CA ALA A 41 -43.30 -12.69 -24.50
C ALA A 41 -43.55 -14.04 -23.80
N ILE A 42 -42.74 -15.06 -24.12
CA ILE A 42 -42.80 -16.37 -23.45
C ILE A 42 -42.46 -16.23 -21.96
N LEU A 43 -41.37 -15.50 -21.63
CA LEU A 43 -40.95 -15.31 -20.24
C LEU A 43 -41.96 -14.54 -19.40
N ASP A 44 -42.63 -13.53 -19.97
CA ASP A 44 -43.66 -12.74 -19.25
C ASP A 44 -44.95 -13.54 -19.02
N LEU A 45 -45.32 -14.41 -19.95
CA LEU A 45 -46.43 -15.35 -19.72
C LEU A 45 -46.04 -16.37 -18.63
N TYR A 46 -44.83 -16.90 -18.71
CA TYR A 46 -44.31 -17.86 -17.74
C TYR A 46 -44.22 -17.27 -16.32
N SER A 47 -43.75 -16.03 -16.17
CA SER A 47 -43.64 -15.34 -14.87
C SER A 47 -45.01 -15.07 -14.22
N ARG A 48 -46.05 -14.88 -15.04
CA ARG A 48 -47.46 -14.75 -14.60
C ARG A 48 -48.13 -16.11 -14.35
N GLY A 49 -47.44 -17.21 -14.59
CA GLY A 49 -47.99 -18.57 -14.49
C GLY A 49 -48.97 -18.94 -15.60
N GLU A 50 -49.02 -18.15 -16.69
CA GLU A 50 -49.85 -18.40 -17.86
C GLU A 50 -49.15 -19.39 -18.82
N PRO A 51 -49.89 -20.26 -19.53
CA PRO A 51 -49.28 -21.14 -20.53
C PRO A 51 -48.73 -20.32 -21.70
N ALA A 52 -47.50 -20.59 -22.10
CA ALA A 52 -46.86 -19.96 -23.25
C ALA A 52 -46.95 -20.88 -24.48
N ASP A 53 -48.07 -20.78 -25.20
CA ASP A 53 -48.32 -21.51 -26.44
C ASP A 53 -48.46 -20.50 -27.62
N PRO A 54 -48.53 -20.96 -28.89
CA PRO A 54 -48.62 -20.04 -30.03
C PRO A 54 -49.83 -19.08 -29.98
N VAL A 55 -50.92 -19.42 -29.29
CA VAL A 55 -52.11 -18.57 -29.19
C VAL A 55 -51.88 -17.50 -28.14
N THR A 56 -51.45 -17.87 -26.93
CA THR A 56 -51.23 -16.92 -25.82
C THR A 56 -50.06 -15.99 -26.11
N VAL A 57 -48.97 -16.50 -26.68
CA VAL A 57 -47.81 -15.69 -27.10
C VAL A 57 -48.20 -14.74 -28.23
N SER A 58 -49.04 -15.16 -29.17
CA SER A 58 -49.56 -14.25 -30.22
C SER A 58 -50.39 -13.12 -29.63
N ALA A 59 -51.23 -13.40 -28.63
CA ALA A 59 -52.05 -12.39 -27.97
C ALA A 59 -51.21 -11.40 -27.14
N GLU A 60 -50.16 -11.89 -26.47
CA GLU A 60 -49.21 -11.04 -25.75
C GLU A 60 -48.42 -10.13 -26.70
N LEU A 61 -47.90 -10.68 -27.80
CA LEU A 61 -47.18 -9.89 -28.80
C LEU A 61 -48.06 -8.87 -29.51
N ASP A 62 -49.36 -9.15 -29.69
CA ASP A 62 -50.31 -8.18 -30.26
C ASP A 62 -50.60 -7.04 -29.27
N ARG A 63 -50.79 -7.35 -27.98
CA ARG A 63 -50.91 -6.35 -26.91
C ARG A 63 -49.70 -5.42 -26.85
N ARG A 64 -48.50 -5.95 -27.11
CA ARG A 64 -47.25 -5.16 -27.17
C ARG A 64 -47.05 -4.42 -28.49
N GLY A 65 -47.87 -4.65 -29.51
CA GLY A 65 -47.72 -4.07 -30.85
C GLY A 65 -46.53 -4.64 -31.64
N GLU A 66 -46.03 -5.81 -31.25
CA GLU A 66 -44.83 -6.45 -31.80
C GLU A 66 -45.12 -7.64 -32.72
N LEU A 67 -46.35 -8.15 -32.72
CA LEU A 67 -46.77 -9.31 -33.51
C LEU A 67 -46.45 -9.18 -35.00
N LYS A 68 -46.60 -7.98 -35.57
CA LYS A 68 -46.26 -7.72 -36.98
C LYS A 68 -44.74 -7.80 -37.24
N ARG A 69 -43.91 -7.45 -36.25
CA ARG A 69 -42.44 -7.45 -36.37
C ARG A 69 -41.86 -8.85 -36.38
N ILE A 70 -42.55 -9.83 -35.79
CA ILE A 70 -42.12 -11.23 -35.80
C ILE A 70 -42.62 -12.03 -37.02
N GLY A 71 -43.42 -11.43 -37.91
CA GLY A 71 -44.02 -12.12 -39.06
C GLY A 71 -45.46 -12.62 -38.84
N GLY A 72 -46.10 -12.21 -37.74
CA GLY A 72 -47.47 -12.55 -37.41
C GLY A 72 -47.68 -13.95 -36.81
N PRO A 73 -48.94 -14.31 -36.50
CA PRO A 73 -49.27 -15.60 -35.87
C PRO A 73 -48.73 -16.84 -36.61
N PRO A 74 -48.70 -16.90 -37.97
CA PRO A 74 -48.17 -18.06 -38.68
C PRO A 74 -46.70 -18.37 -38.38
N TYR A 75 -45.91 -17.37 -37.96
CA TYR A 75 -44.51 -17.58 -37.63
C TYR A 75 -44.35 -18.42 -36.36
N LEU A 76 -45.19 -18.21 -35.34
CA LEU A 76 -45.15 -19.00 -34.09
C LEU A 76 -45.47 -20.47 -34.36
N ILE A 77 -46.41 -20.76 -35.27
CA ILE A 77 -46.70 -22.13 -35.72
C ILE A 77 -45.48 -22.73 -36.43
N THR A 78 -44.83 -21.96 -37.31
CA THR A 78 -43.59 -22.39 -37.97
C THR A 78 -42.50 -22.76 -36.96
N LEU A 79 -42.33 -22.00 -35.87
CA LEU A 79 -41.37 -22.32 -34.81
C LEU A 79 -41.64 -23.68 -34.17
N THR A 80 -42.91 -23.97 -33.84
CA THR A 80 -43.30 -25.27 -33.29
C THR A 80 -43.05 -26.43 -34.27
N GLN A 81 -43.32 -26.23 -35.56
CA GLN A 81 -43.10 -27.26 -36.58
C GLN A 81 -41.63 -27.50 -36.91
N THR A 82 -40.78 -26.49 -36.71
CA THR A 82 -39.32 -26.58 -36.95
C THR A 82 -38.61 -27.32 -35.82
N THR A 83 -39.24 -27.42 -34.65
CA THR A 83 -38.64 -28.02 -33.45
C THR A 83 -38.75 -29.55 -33.50
N PRO A 84 -37.63 -30.29 -33.53
CA PRO A 84 -37.68 -31.76 -33.62
C PRO A 84 -38.27 -32.41 -32.36
N THR A 85 -37.92 -31.89 -31.19
CA THR A 85 -38.38 -32.37 -29.88
C THR A 85 -38.17 -31.26 -28.85
N ALA A 86 -39.17 -31.04 -27.99
CA ALA A 86 -39.09 -30.06 -26.90
C ALA A 86 -38.06 -30.47 -25.83
N ALA A 87 -37.79 -31.76 -25.65
CA ALA A 87 -36.85 -32.26 -24.64
C ALA A 87 -35.39 -31.85 -24.90
N ASN A 88 -35.05 -31.46 -26.14
CA ASN A 88 -33.70 -31.03 -26.50
C ASN A 88 -33.54 -29.50 -26.51
N ALA A 89 -34.52 -28.75 -26.00
CA ALA A 89 -34.48 -27.29 -26.00
C ALA A 89 -33.23 -26.75 -25.28
N GLY A 90 -32.86 -27.34 -24.13
CA GLY A 90 -31.63 -26.99 -23.40
C GLY A 90 -30.36 -27.15 -24.25
N TYR A 91 -30.21 -28.27 -24.97
CA TYR A 91 -29.07 -28.48 -25.86
C TYR A 91 -29.00 -27.44 -27.00
N TYR A 92 -30.14 -27.08 -27.60
CA TYR A 92 -30.16 -26.01 -28.60
C TYR A 92 -29.86 -24.63 -27.98
N ALA A 93 -30.23 -24.43 -26.72
CA ALA A 93 -29.95 -23.20 -25.98
C ALA A 93 -28.45 -23.01 -25.76
N GLU A 94 -27.72 -24.07 -25.41
CA GLU A 94 -26.25 -24.04 -25.33
C GLU A 94 -25.60 -23.59 -26.64
N ILE A 95 -26.06 -24.12 -27.78
CA ILE A 95 -25.56 -23.72 -29.11
C ILE A 95 -25.81 -22.22 -29.35
N VAL A 96 -26.98 -21.69 -28.97
CA VAL A 96 -27.28 -20.26 -29.11
C VAL A 96 -26.39 -19.42 -28.19
N ALA A 97 -26.18 -19.86 -26.95
CA ALA A 97 -25.31 -19.20 -25.96
C ALA A 97 -23.86 -19.12 -26.45
N GLU A 98 -23.30 -20.22 -26.96
CA GLU A 98 -21.95 -20.25 -27.56
C GLU A 98 -21.83 -19.23 -28.70
N LYS A 99 -22.83 -19.18 -29.60
CA LYS A 99 -22.83 -18.20 -30.69
C LYS A 99 -23.01 -16.77 -30.20
N SER A 100 -23.74 -16.54 -29.11
CA SER A 100 -23.86 -15.22 -28.47
C SER A 100 -22.50 -14.74 -27.93
N ILE A 101 -21.77 -15.61 -27.23
CA ILE A 101 -20.43 -15.30 -26.71
C ILE A 101 -19.47 -14.92 -27.84
N LEU A 102 -19.47 -15.68 -28.94
CA LEU A 102 -18.63 -15.36 -30.10
C LEU A 102 -18.99 -13.99 -30.71
N ARG A 103 -20.28 -13.63 -30.76
CA ARG A 103 -20.69 -12.30 -31.26
C ARG A 103 -20.26 -11.18 -30.32
N ARG A 104 -20.39 -11.37 -29.00
CA ARG A 104 -19.92 -10.41 -27.98
C ARG A 104 -18.42 -10.22 -28.08
N LEU A 105 -17.65 -11.29 -28.31
CA LEU A 105 -16.21 -11.21 -28.54
C LEU A 105 -15.85 -10.36 -29.76
N VAL A 106 -16.57 -10.54 -30.87
CA VAL A 106 -16.37 -9.71 -32.08
C VAL A 106 -16.69 -8.24 -31.82
N GLN A 107 -17.76 -7.95 -31.08
CA GLN A 107 -18.12 -6.58 -30.69
C GLN A 107 -17.06 -5.95 -29.77
N ALA A 108 -16.59 -6.67 -28.74
CA ALA A 108 -15.52 -6.21 -27.87
C ALA A 108 -14.24 -5.95 -28.66
N GLY A 109 -13.84 -6.86 -29.56
CA GLY A 109 -12.70 -6.65 -30.47
C GLY A 109 -12.84 -5.39 -31.32
N THR A 110 -14.05 -5.13 -31.84
CA THR A 110 -14.33 -3.91 -32.62
C THR A 110 -14.19 -2.64 -31.77
N ARG A 111 -14.68 -2.66 -30.53
CA ARG A 111 -14.54 -1.53 -29.59
C ARG A 111 -13.10 -1.30 -29.17
N ILE A 112 -12.32 -2.35 -28.95
CA ILE A 112 -10.89 -2.26 -28.64
C ILE A 112 -10.12 -1.60 -29.80
N VAL A 113 -10.43 -1.98 -31.04
CA VAL A 113 -9.88 -1.32 -32.23
C VAL A 113 -10.24 0.16 -32.25
N GLN A 114 -11.49 0.52 -31.92
CA GLN A 114 -11.91 1.92 -31.84
C GLN A 114 -11.16 2.69 -30.74
N PHE A 115 -10.91 2.08 -29.57
CA PHE A 115 -10.12 2.69 -28.50
C PHE A 115 -8.69 2.98 -28.96
N GLY A 116 -8.08 2.07 -29.73
CA GLY A 116 -6.74 2.26 -30.31
C GLY A 116 -6.66 3.46 -31.24
N TYR A 117 -7.70 3.76 -32.02
CA TYR A 117 -7.76 4.95 -32.87
C TYR A 117 -8.06 6.23 -32.09
N ALA A 118 -8.92 6.18 -31.07
CA ALA A 118 -9.27 7.34 -30.24
C ALA A 118 -8.14 7.77 -29.30
N GLY A 119 -7.28 6.85 -28.86
CA GLY A 119 -6.09 7.14 -28.04
C GLY A 119 -5.02 7.97 -28.76
N ALA A 120 -5.12 8.16 -30.08
CA ALA A 120 -4.23 9.04 -30.83
C ALA A 120 -4.43 10.54 -30.53
N ASP A 121 -5.56 10.91 -29.90
CA ASP A 121 -5.96 12.30 -29.59
C ASP A 121 -5.59 12.75 -28.16
N GLY A 122 -4.54 12.18 -27.56
CA GLY A 122 -3.97 12.67 -26.29
C GLY A 122 -4.59 12.09 -25.01
N GLN A 123 -5.31 10.98 -25.09
CA GLN A 123 -5.71 10.20 -23.90
C GLN A 123 -4.52 9.42 -23.33
N ASP A 124 -4.53 9.17 -22.02
CA ASP A 124 -3.54 8.33 -21.37
C ASP A 124 -3.61 6.90 -21.92
N VAL A 125 -2.47 6.38 -22.38
CA VAL A 125 -2.35 5.01 -22.90
C VAL A 125 -2.76 3.99 -21.85
N ALA A 126 -2.52 4.26 -20.55
CA ALA A 126 -2.94 3.38 -19.46
C ALA A 126 -4.47 3.25 -19.41
N GLU A 127 -5.21 4.36 -19.52
CA GLU A 127 -6.68 4.36 -19.51
C GLU A 127 -7.27 3.61 -20.72
N VAL A 128 -6.65 3.74 -21.89
CA VAL A 128 -7.05 3.03 -23.11
C VAL A 128 -6.86 1.51 -22.94
N VAL A 129 -5.74 1.09 -22.34
CA VAL A 129 -5.46 -0.33 -22.05
C VAL A 129 -6.44 -0.89 -21.02
N ASP A 130 -6.74 -0.15 -19.94
CA ASP A 130 -7.69 -0.58 -18.92
C ASP A 130 -9.10 -0.78 -19.47
N ARG A 131 -9.56 0.15 -20.31
CA ARG A 131 -10.86 0.02 -21.00
C ARG A 131 -10.88 -1.17 -21.94
N ALA A 132 -9.80 -1.43 -22.66
CA ALA A 132 -9.70 -2.61 -23.52
C ALA A 132 -9.74 -3.91 -22.71
N GLN A 133 -9.08 -3.97 -21.55
CA GLN A 133 -9.14 -5.11 -20.64
C GLN A 133 -10.55 -5.35 -20.10
N ALA A 134 -11.25 -4.29 -19.69
CA ALA A 134 -12.63 -4.37 -19.22
C ALA A 134 -13.58 -4.93 -20.30
N GLU A 135 -13.46 -4.49 -21.55
CA GLU A 135 -14.28 -4.97 -22.67
C GLU A 135 -14.09 -6.47 -22.96
N VAL A 136 -12.84 -6.97 -22.95
CA VAL A 136 -12.58 -8.42 -23.11
C VAL A 136 -13.18 -9.20 -21.94
N TYR A 137 -13.08 -8.64 -20.74
CA TYR A 137 -13.55 -9.30 -19.53
C TYR A 137 -15.09 -9.42 -19.48
N GLU A 138 -15.81 -8.38 -19.89
CA GLU A 138 -17.28 -8.43 -19.99
C GLU A 138 -17.76 -9.56 -20.89
N VAL A 139 -17.01 -9.97 -21.93
CA VAL A 139 -17.37 -11.09 -22.82
C VAL A 139 -17.36 -12.42 -22.08
N THR A 140 -16.45 -12.59 -21.12
CA THR A 140 -16.28 -13.82 -20.32
C THR A 140 -17.20 -13.90 -19.11
N GLU A 141 -17.71 -12.77 -18.61
CA GLU A 141 -18.60 -12.76 -17.45
C GLU A 141 -20.02 -13.19 -17.89
N ARG A 142 -20.41 -14.40 -17.48
CA ARG A 142 -21.83 -14.76 -17.38
C ARG A 142 -22.39 -13.88 -16.26
N ARG A 143 -23.17 -12.86 -16.62
CA ARG A 143 -23.92 -12.09 -15.62
C ARG A 143 -24.94 -13.03 -14.98
N THR A 144 -24.58 -13.65 -13.87
CA THR A 144 -25.53 -14.29 -12.97
C THR A 144 -26.27 -13.17 -12.25
N SER A 145 -27.18 -12.50 -12.95
CA SER A 145 -28.16 -11.61 -12.32
C SER A 145 -29.33 -12.47 -11.88
N GLU A 146 -29.19 -13.15 -10.75
CA GLU A 146 -30.36 -13.63 -10.00
C GLU A 146 -30.68 -12.56 -8.96
N ASP A 147 -31.48 -11.57 -9.37
CA ASP A 147 -31.78 -10.42 -8.52
C ASP A 147 -32.70 -10.78 -7.33
N PHE A 148 -33.40 -11.93 -7.36
CA PHE A 148 -34.26 -12.38 -6.26
C PHE A 148 -34.35 -13.91 -6.22
N LEU A 149 -33.95 -14.51 -5.09
CA LEU A 149 -34.17 -15.93 -4.77
C LEU A 149 -35.37 -16.07 -3.79
N PRO A 150 -36.33 -16.98 -4.04
CA PRO A 150 -37.37 -17.31 -3.07
C PRO A 150 -36.76 -17.79 -1.74
N LEU A 151 -37.34 -17.37 -0.61
CA LEU A 151 -36.83 -17.76 0.72
C LEU A 151 -36.71 -19.29 0.88
N GLU A 152 -37.64 -20.05 0.30
CA GLU A 152 -37.63 -21.52 0.32
C GLU A 152 -36.35 -22.12 -0.26
N GLU A 153 -35.82 -21.53 -1.33
CA GLU A 153 -34.57 -21.98 -1.96
C GLU A 153 -33.33 -21.63 -1.12
N LEU A 154 -33.42 -20.59 -0.28
CA LEU A 154 -32.35 -20.19 0.65
C LEU A 154 -32.40 -21.00 1.96
N LEU A 155 -33.56 -21.53 2.35
CA LEU A 155 -33.73 -22.26 3.61
C LEU A 155 -32.94 -23.58 3.61
N GLN A 156 -33.01 -24.37 2.55
CA GLN A 156 -32.34 -25.68 2.51
C GLN A 156 -30.79 -25.54 2.62
N PRO A 157 -30.11 -24.70 1.81
CA PRO A 157 -28.67 -24.50 1.95
C PRO A 157 -28.27 -23.92 3.31
N THR A 158 -29.09 -23.02 3.87
CA THR A 158 -28.84 -22.44 5.20
C THR A 158 -28.96 -23.51 6.29
N MET A 159 -29.94 -24.41 6.21
CA MET A 159 -30.10 -25.52 7.15
C MET A 159 -28.95 -26.53 7.03
N ASP A 160 -28.52 -26.84 5.81
CA ASP A 160 -27.34 -27.68 5.56
C ASP A 160 -26.07 -27.05 6.15
N GLU A 161 -25.92 -25.73 6.04
CA GLU A 161 -24.82 -24.98 6.64
C GLU A 161 -24.88 -25.05 8.18
N ILE A 162 -26.04 -24.82 8.79
CA ILE A 162 -26.26 -24.95 10.24
C ILE A 162 -25.95 -26.36 10.74
N ASP A 163 -26.39 -27.40 10.03
CA ASP A 163 -26.12 -28.80 10.38
C ASP A 163 -24.62 -29.13 10.24
N SER A 164 -23.95 -28.54 9.24
CA SER A 164 -22.49 -28.67 9.08
C SER A 164 -21.72 -28.03 10.24
N ILE A 165 -22.22 -26.91 10.79
CA ILE A 165 -21.63 -26.21 11.94
C ILE A 165 -21.86 -27.03 13.22
N ALA A 166 -23.09 -27.54 13.42
CA ALA A 166 -23.45 -28.33 14.59
C ALA A 166 -22.67 -29.66 14.66
N SER A 167 -22.50 -30.34 13.53
CA SER A 167 -21.77 -31.62 13.44
C SER A 167 -20.26 -31.50 13.70
N ARG A 168 -19.67 -30.30 13.58
CA ARG A 168 -18.25 -30.02 13.81
C ARG A 168 -17.94 -29.37 15.17
N GLY A 169 -18.91 -29.32 16.08
CA GLY A 169 -18.72 -28.81 17.44
C GLY A 169 -18.95 -27.31 17.62
N GLY A 170 -19.70 -26.66 16.73
CA GLY A 170 -20.19 -25.29 16.93
C GLY A 170 -19.25 -24.15 16.47
N ILE A 171 -18.11 -24.46 15.86
CA ILE A 171 -17.20 -23.45 15.31
C ILE A 171 -17.59 -23.21 13.84
N SER A 172 -18.16 -22.04 13.56
CA SER A 172 -18.50 -21.62 12.19
C SER A 172 -17.26 -21.29 11.36
N LEU A 173 -17.40 -21.44 10.04
CA LEU A 173 -16.37 -21.67 9.01
C LEU A 173 -15.72 -20.35 8.50
N GLY A 174 -15.27 -19.48 9.40
CA GLY A 174 -14.45 -18.32 9.08
C GLY A 174 -12.95 -18.65 8.96
N VAL A 175 -12.16 -17.76 8.35
CA VAL A 175 -10.70 -17.85 8.36
C VAL A 175 -10.18 -17.61 9.79
N PRO A 176 -9.45 -18.55 10.41
CA PRO A 176 -9.01 -18.40 11.80
C PRO A 176 -7.98 -17.28 11.95
N THR A 177 -8.18 -16.37 12.89
CA THR A 177 -7.26 -15.25 13.17
C THR A 177 -5.99 -15.72 13.86
N GLY A 178 -6.05 -16.85 14.57
CA GLY A 178 -4.92 -17.40 15.32
C GLY A 178 -4.84 -16.93 16.77
N PHE A 179 -5.86 -16.21 17.23
CA PHE A 179 -6.09 -15.82 18.62
C PHE A 179 -7.38 -16.48 19.10
N ALA A 180 -7.29 -17.38 20.09
CA ALA A 180 -8.41 -18.22 20.51
C ALA A 180 -9.61 -17.40 21.00
N GLU A 181 -9.38 -16.35 21.79
CA GLU A 181 -10.44 -15.49 22.31
C GLU A 181 -11.09 -14.63 21.21
N LEU A 182 -10.30 -14.16 20.23
CA LEU A 182 -10.84 -13.43 19.09
C LEU A 182 -11.68 -14.35 18.20
N ASP A 183 -11.21 -15.58 17.95
CA ASP A 183 -11.92 -16.59 17.17
C ASP A 183 -13.18 -17.08 17.89
N GLU A 184 -13.20 -17.16 19.23
CA GLU A 184 -14.39 -17.49 20.03
C GLU A 184 -15.50 -16.43 19.91
N ILE A 185 -15.12 -15.16 19.77
CA ILE A 185 -16.07 -14.04 19.63
C ILE A 185 -16.52 -13.86 18.18
N THR A 186 -15.63 -14.07 17.21
CA THR A 186 -15.87 -13.78 15.79
C THR A 186 -16.28 -15.00 14.99
N ASN A 187 -16.03 -16.21 15.49
CA ASN A 187 -16.02 -17.45 14.72
C ASN A 187 -15.12 -17.35 13.46
N GLY A 188 -13.99 -16.67 13.58
CA GLY A 188 -13.07 -16.37 12.49
C GLY A 188 -13.57 -15.26 11.55
N LEU A 189 -12.78 -14.98 10.50
CA LEU A 189 -13.09 -13.95 9.51
C LEU A 189 -13.95 -14.51 8.38
N HIS A 190 -15.15 -13.96 8.17
CA HIS A 190 -16.12 -14.53 7.24
C HIS A 190 -15.97 -13.98 5.81
N PRO A 191 -16.27 -14.78 4.78
CA PRO A 191 -16.41 -14.34 3.39
C PRO A 191 -17.28 -13.08 3.25
N GLY A 192 -16.89 -12.15 2.37
CA GLY A 192 -17.68 -10.93 2.14
C GLY A 192 -17.48 -9.82 3.18
N GLN A 193 -16.72 -10.08 4.26
CA GLN A 193 -16.43 -9.09 5.29
C GLN A 193 -15.27 -8.16 4.88
N MET A 194 -15.44 -6.88 5.18
CA MET A 194 -14.37 -5.89 5.23
C MET A 194 -14.00 -5.67 6.70
N ILE A 195 -12.75 -5.99 7.03
CA ILE A 195 -12.17 -5.88 8.36
C ILE A 195 -11.15 -4.76 8.33
N ILE A 196 -11.23 -3.87 9.31
CA ILE A 196 -10.23 -2.81 9.50
C ILE A 196 -9.39 -3.16 10.70
N VAL A 197 -8.07 -3.12 10.54
CA VAL A 197 -7.11 -3.19 11.63
C VAL A 197 -6.44 -1.84 11.74
N ALA A 198 -6.68 -1.16 12.85
CA ALA A 198 -6.17 0.18 13.08
C ALA A 198 -5.22 0.20 14.26
N ALA A 199 -4.04 0.79 14.08
CA ALA A 199 -3.07 0.97 15.14
C ALA A 199 -2.54 2.41 15.13
N ARG A 200 -2.00 2.83 16.27
CA ARG A 200 -1.16 4.04 16.31
C ARG A 200 0.19 3.75 15.63
N PRO A 201 0.80 4.72 14.95
CA PRO A 201 2.18 4.60 14.46
C PRO A 201 3.13 4.21 15.61
N GLY A 202 3.99 3.22 15.36
CA GLY A 202 4.81 2.61 16.41
C GLY A 202 5.88 3.56 16.97
N VAL A 203 5.92 3.67 18.29
CA VAL A 203 6.97 4.32 19.09
C VAL A 203 8.31 3.65 18.79
N GLY A 204 9.20 4.33 18.07
CA GLY A 204 10.48 3.77 17.61
C GLY A 204 11.44 4.77 16.95
N LYS A 205 11.26 6.08 17.22
CA LYS A 205 12.07 7.16 16.61
C LYS A 205 12.65 8.11 17.67
N ALA A 206 12.81 7.66 18.91
CA ALA A 206 13.28 8.53 19.99
C ALA A 206 14.76 8.90 19.81
N LEU A 207 15.07 10.19 19.89
CA LEU A 207 16.41 10.77 19.76
C LEU A 207 16.70 11.64 20.98
N ALA A 208 17.99 11.88 21.28
CA ALA A 208 18.38 12.80 22.34
C ALA A 208 17.82 14.21 22.10
N LEU A 209 17.46 14.93 23.17
CA LEU A 209 16.81 16.24 23.08
C LEU A 209 17.64 17.29 22.32
N ASP A 210 18.96 17.19 22.38
CA ASP A 210 19.89 18.08 21.68
C ASP A 210 20.08 17.74 20.20
N THR A 211 19.45 16.66 19.71
CA THR A 211 19.57 16.27 18.30
C THR A 211 19.00 17.36 17.40
N PRO A 212 19.80 17.94 16.48
CA PRO A 212 19.33 18.99 15.58
C PRO A 212 18.40 18.41 14.52
N LEU A 213 17.35 19.15 14.20
CA LEU A 213 16.33 18.79 13.21
C LEU A 213 16.23 19.93 12.18
N PRO A 214 16.36 19.64 10.87
CA PRO A 214 16.28 20.65 9.83
C PRO A 214 14.85 21.14 9.65
N THR A 215 14.69 22.46 9.49
CA THR A 215 13.42 23.13 9.22
C THR A 215 13.50 23.95 7.92
N PRO A 216 12.36 24.35 7.32
CA PRO A 216 12.36 25.24 6.15
C PRO A 216 13.07 26.58 6.37
N ASP A 217 13.18 27.04 7.61
CA ASP A 217 13.77 28.33 7.97
C ASP A 217 15.15 28.19 8.65
N GLY A 218 15.54 26.98 9.04
CA GLY A 218 16.83 26.72 9.64
C GLY A 218 16.91 25.40 10.39
N TRP A 219 17.15 25.47 11.69
CA TRP A 219 17.31 24.31 12.56
C TRP A 219 16.46 24.51 13.81
N THR A 220 15.95 23.40 14.33
CA THR A 220 15.43 23.28 15.69
C THR A 220 16.11 22.08 16.36
N THR A 221 15.80 21.82 17.62
CA THR A 221 16.29 20.62 18.33
C THR A 221 15.12 19.71 18.70
N MET A 222 15.39 18.44 18.94
CA MET A 222 14.38 17.48 19.41
C MET A 222 13.71 17.91 20.73
N GLY A 223 14.40 18.68 21.57
CA GLY A 223 13.87 19.26 22.80
C GLY A 223 12.96 20.46 22.57
N GLU A 224 13.27 21.31 21.59
CA GLU A 224 12.54 22.56 21.33
C GLU A 224 11.39 22.40 20.34
N VAL A 225 11.46 21.39 19.46
CA VAL A 225 10.44 21.15 18.44
C VAL A 225 9.06 20.93 19.07
N ALA A 226 8.08 21.65 18.54
CA ALA A 226 6.72 21.66 19.02
C ALA A 226 5.74 21.28 17.90
N VAL A 227 4.55 20.87 18.32
CA VAL A 227 3.43 20.62 17.40
C VAL A 227 3.07 21.91 16.68
N GLY A 228 3.05 21.86 15.34
CA GLY A 228 2.84 23.00 14.46
C GLY A 228 4.10 23.50 13.75
N ASP A 229 5.29 23.14 14.24
CA ASP A 229 6.56 23.45 13.58
C ASP A 229 6.70 22.67 12.27
N HIS A 230 7.58 23.12 11.37
CA HIS A 230 7.86 22.42 10.13
C HIS A 230 9.28 21.82 10.17
N LEU A 231 9.38 20.53 9.88
CA LEU A 231 10.63 19.82 9.63
C LEU A 231 10.77 19.52 8.13
N ILE A 232 11.86 18.88 7.74
CA ILE A 232 12.08 18.35 6.39
C ILE A 232 11.95 16.81 6.40
N ASP A 233 11.29 16.24 5.40
CA ASP A 233 11.13 14.79 5.21
C ASP A 233 12.27 14.14 4.40
N ALA A 234 12.25 12.80 4.28
CA ALA A 234 13.26 12.04 3.54
C ALA A 234 13.42 12.43 2.05
N HIS A 235 12.36 12.99 1.45
CA HIS A 235 12.31 13.46 0.07
C HIS A 235 12.72 14.94 -0.08
N GLY A 236 13.12 15.57 1.01
CA GLY A 236 13.54 16.97 1.05
C GLY A 236 12.37 17.96 1.08
N MET A 237 11.14 17.51 1.31
CA MET A 237 9.96 18.38 1.33
C MET A 237 9.66 18.87 2.77
N PRO A 238 9.14 20.10 2.95
CA PRO A 238 8.60 20.53 4.23
C PRO A 238 7.45 19.62 4.69
N THR A 239 7.51 19.20 5.95
CA THR A 239 6.46 18.42 6.62
C THR A 239 6.21 19.01 8.00
N ARG A 240 4.96 19.02 8.45
CA ARG A 240 4.61 19.65 9.72
C ARG A 240 4.68 18.63 10.85
N VAL A 241 5.25 19.03 11.98
CA VAL A 241 5.21 18.30 13.24
C VAL A 241 3.81 18.36 13.77
N VAL A 242 3.24 17.19 13.97
CA VAL A 242 1.84 17.03 14.34
C VAL A 242 1.73 16.45 15.75
N ALA A 243 2.80 15.86 16.29
CA ALA A 243 2.88 15.39 17.68
C ALA A 243 4.33 15.35 18.14
N ALA A 244 4.50 15.43 19.46
CA ALA A 244 5.76 15.23 20.12
C ALA A 244 5.47 14.53 21.46
N THR A 245 6.20 13.46 21.78
CA THR A 245 6.02 12.72 23.03
C THR A 245 6.51 13.55 24.22
N ASP A 246 6.16 13.13 25.44
CA ASP A 246 6.88 13.58 26.62
C ASP A 246 8.35 13.13 26.56
N VAL A 247 9.21 13.81 27.32
CA VAL A 247 10.63 13.45 27.46
C VAL A 247 10.73 12.14 28.22
N MET A 248 11.36 11.15 27.60
CA MET A 248 11.60 9.83 28.19
C MET A 248 12.96 9.82 28.87
N LEU A 249 12.99 9.39 30.13
CA LEU A 249 14.18 9.26 30.96
C LEU A 249 14.57 7.77 31.09
N ASP A 250 15.82 7.49 31.45
CA ASP A 250 16.33 6.14 31.77
C ASP A 250 16.22 5.09 30.63
N ARG A 251 16.32 5.51 29.37
CA ARG A 251 16.46 4.60 28.21
C ARG A 251 17.93 4.26 27.93
N PRO A 252 18.28 3.02 27.54
CA PRO A 252 19.63 2.72 27.04
C PRO A 252 19.88 3.52 25.76
N CYS A 253 20.92 4.35 25.76
CA CYS A 253 21.28 5.24 24.66
C CYS A 253 22.60 4.81 24.04
N TYR A 254 22.75 5.12 22.75
CA TYR A 254 23.94 4.82 21.99
C TYR A 254 24.29 6.02 21.11
N GLU A 255 25.59 6.33 21.04
CA GLU A 255 26.16 7.17 19.99
C GLU A 255 26.31 6.35 18.73
N VAL A 256 25.74 6.81 17.62
CA VAL A 256 25.92 6.24 16.28
C VAL A 256 26.80 7.21 15.49
N GLU A 257 28.02 6.79 15.18
CA GLU A 257 28.99 7.55 14.41
C GLU A 257 28.94 7.16 12.93
N PHE A 258 28.82 8.14 12.04
CA PHE A 258 28.76 7.96 10.59
C PHE A 258 30.09 8.32 9.92
N SER A 259 30.30 7.83 8.70
CA SER A 259 31.54 7.99 7.92
C SER A 259 31.88 9.43 7.54
N ASP A 260 30.94 10.35 7.71
CA ASP A 260 31.16 11.80 7.56
C ASP A 260 31.51 12.50 8.88
N GLY A 261 31.67 11.74 9.97
CA GLY A 261 31.97 12.25 11.31
C GLY A 261 30.73 12.66 12.11
N THR A 262 29.52 12.52 11.56
CA THR A 262 28.28 12.80 12.30
C THR A 262 28.10 11.82 13.43
N VAL A 263 27.71 12.29 14.62
CA VAL A 263 27.31 11.45 15.74
C VAL A 263 25.87 11.76 16.11
N ILE A 264 25.04 10.72 16.22
CA ILE A 264 23.66 10.84 16.69
C ILE A 264 23.47 9.99 17.93
N VAL A 265 22.92 10.59 18.98
CA VAL A 265 22.52 9.84 20.18
C VAL A 265 21.07 9.39 20.01
N ALA A 266 20.89 8.08 19.90
CA ALA A 266 19.60 7.45 19.74
C ALA A 266 19.38 6.39 20.83
N ASP A 267 18.12 6.13 21.16
CA ASP A 267 17.83 5.03 22.08
C ASP A 267 18.07 3.67 21.40
N ALA A 268 18.10 2.61 22.20
CA ALA A 268 18.31 1.23 21.76
C ALA A 268 17.35 0.77 20.66
N GLU A 269 16.11 1.26 20.69
CA GLU A 269 14.98 0.81 19.88
C GLU A 269 14.75 1.70 18.65
N HIS A 270 15.48 2.81 18.54
CA HIS A 270 15.41 3.74 17.44
C HIS A 270 15.71 3.02 16.12
N GLN A 271 14.78 3.12 15.17
CA GLN A 271 14.81 2.37 13.93
C GLN A 271 15.39 3.18 12.76
N TRP A 272 16.46 2.67 12.17
CA TRP A 272 17.18 3.25 11.04
C TRP A 272 16.90 2.46 9.77
N LEU A 273 16.58 3.11 8.64
CA LEU A 273 16.62 2.43 7.34
C LEU A 273 18.08 2.30 6.88
N THR A 274 18.66 1.10 7.02
CA THR A 274 20.05 0.83 6.69
C THR A 274 20.22 -0.07 5.48
N GLU A 275 21.33 0.03 4.76
CA GLU A 275 21.78 -0.93 3.75
C GLU A 275 23.00 -1.69 4.25
N ARG A 276 23.00 -3.01 4.09
CA ARG A 276 24.16 -3.87 4.34
C ARG A 276 24.25 -4.85 3.18
N GLU A 277 25.42 -4.97 2.56
CA GLU A 277 25.65 -5.87 1.40
C GLU A 277 24.65 -5.69 0.23
N ARG A 278 24.20 -4.44 -0.03
CA ARG A 278 23.17 -4.08 -1.04
C ARG A 278 21.74 -4.54 -0.71
N VAL A 279 21.47 -4.92 0.53
CA VAL A 279 20.12 -5.22 1.04
C VAL A 279 19.70 -4.10 1.99
N SER A 280 18.59 -3.43 1.69
CA SER A 280 18.00 -2.41 2.56
C SER A 280 17.11 -3.06 3.62
N ALA A 281 17.27 -2.68 4.88
CA ALA A 281 16.47 -3.15 6.01
C ALA A 281 16.41 -2.10 7.12
N VAL A 282 15.25 -2.02 7.78
CA VAL A 282 15.08 -1.19 8.99
C VAL A 282 15.70 -1.89 10.19
N CYS A 283 16.67 -1.28 10.87
CA CYS A 283 17.45 -1.87 11.97
C CYS A 283 17.37 -0.99 13.22
N THR A 284 17.34 -1.57 14.42
CA THR A 284 17.42 -0.76 15.66
C THR A 284 18.87 -0.34 15.95
N THR A 285 19.08 0.71 16.74
CA THR A 285 20.43 1.16 17.14
C THR A 285 21.24 0.05 17.80
N GLU A 286 20.61 -0.70 18.72
CA GLU A 286 21.25 -1.84 19.38
C GLU A 286 21.59 -2.97 18.40
N HIS A 287 20.77 -3.15 17.36
CA HIS A 287 21.07 -4.12 16.31
C HIS A 287 22.29 -3.71 15.50
N ILE A 288 22.39 -2.44 15.09
CA ILE A 288 23.53 -1.92 14.31
C ILE A 288 24.85 -2.09 15.06
N LEU A 289 24.86 -1.81 16.37
CA LEU A 289 26.01 -2.09 17.25
C LEU A 289 26.44 -3.55 17.16
N ALA A 290 25.47 -4.46 17.11
CA ALA A 290 25.74 -5.88 17.12
C ALA A 290 26.31 -6.36 15.77
N THR A 291 25.89 -5.79 14.64
CA THR A 291 26.15 -6.32 13.29
C THR A 291 27.26 -5.64 12.52
N GLY A 292 27.51 -4.36 12.75
CA GLY A 292 28.49 -3.57 11.99
C GLY A 292 28.20 -3.49 10.47
N ASP A 293 29.00 -2.70 9.76
CA ASP A 293 28.96 -2.57 8.28
C ASP A 293 27.61 -2.11 7.69
N HIS A 294 26.88 -1.27 8.43
CA HIS A 294 25.65 -0.65 7.94
C HIS A 294 25.94 0.64 7.17
N SER A 295 25.11 0.97 6.19
CA SER A 295 25.03 2.31 5.60
C SER A 295 23.61 2.84 5.66
N VAL A 296 23.42 4.15 5.54
CA VAL A 296 22.12 4.82 5.49
C VAL A 296 22.08 5.63 4.21
N ARG A 297 20.98 5.55 3.45
CA ARG A 297 20.82 6.37 2.24
C ARG A 297 20.74 7.84 2.60
N ASN A 298 21.37 8.68 1.78
CA ASN A 298 21.26 10.12 1.94
C ASN A 298 19.84 10.58 1.61
N SER A 299 19.43 11.68 2.25
CA SER A 299 18.19 12.37 1.90
C SER A 299 18.24 12.90 0.46
N ALA A 300 17.08 13.07 -0.16
CA ALA A 300 17.00 13.86 -1.38
C ALA A 300 17.35 15.34 -1.10
N ALA A 301 17.70 16.09 -2.15
CA ALA A 301 17.94 17.52 -2.02
C ALA A 301 16.70 18.25 -1.46
N ILE A 302 16.90 19.14 -0.48
CA ILE A 302 15.80 19.92 0.10
C ILE A 302 15.13 20.79 -0.97
N ARG A 303 13.81 20.70 -1.08
CA ARG A 303 12.99 21.40 -2.05
C ARG A 303 12.24 22.54 -1.40
N LEU A 304 12.83 23.73 -1.49
CA LEU A 304 12.23 24.98 -1.01
C LEU A 304 11.87 25.91 -2.17
N PRO A 305 10.93 26.85 -1.98
CA PRO A 305 10.64 27.90 -2.95
C PRO A 305 11.87 28.75 -3.28
N ALA A 306 11.83 29.44 -4.43
CA ALA A 306 12.89 30.38 -4.77
C ALA A 306 12.90 31.56 -3.79
N ALA A 307 14.08 31.89 -3.27
CA ALA A 307 14.29 33.03 -2.39
C ALA A 307 14.67 34.28 -3.21
N ASP A 308 14.28 35.46 -2.74
CA ASP A 308 14.79 36.73 -3.27
C ASP A 308 16.18 36.99 -2.67
N LEU A 309 17.22 36.83 -3.47
CA LEU A 309 18.61 36.84 -3.01
C LEU A 309 19.28 38.17 -3.37
N PRO A 310 20.01 38.79 -2.44
CA PRO A 310 20.63 40.11 -2.66
C PRO A 310 21.71 40.06 -3.76
N VAL A 311 22.35 38.91 -3.93
CA VAL A 311 23.35 38.64 -4.98
C VAL A 311 22.99 37.31 -5.67
N PRO A 312 23.10 37.21 -7.01
CA PRO A 312 22.89 35.96 -7.72
C PRO A 312 23.72 34.81 -7.11
N PRO A 313 23.14 33.60 -6.91
CA PRO A 313 23.77 32.54 -6.13
C PRO A 313 25.16 32.15 -6.64
N TYR A 314 25.34 31.99 -7.95
CA TYR A 314 26.66 31.67 -8.52
C TYR A 314 27.71 32.74 -8.22
N VAL A 315 27.34 34.03 -8.30
CA VAL A 315 28.24 35.16 -8.02
C VAL A 315 28.61 35.20 -6.53
N ALA A 316 27.64 34.97 -5.65
CA ALA A 316 27.89 34.82 -4.22
C ALA A 316 28.85 33.64 -3.96
N GLY A 317 28.68 32.52 -4.66
CA GLY A 317 29.56 31.35 -4.56
C GLY A 317 31.00 31.65 -4.99
N VAL A 318 31.17 32.40 -6.10
CA VAL A 318 32.49 32.86 -6.56
C VAL A 318 33.16 33.77 -5.52
N ALA A 319 32.39 34.65 -4.87
CA ALA A 319 32.88 35.50 -3.79
C ALA A 319 33.35 34.68 -2.58
N LEU A 320 32.51 33.75 -2.13
CA LEU A 320 32.74 32.84 -1.01
C LEU A 320 33.98 31.96 -1.21
N GLY A 321 34.24 31.51 -2.44
CA GLY A 321 35.44 30.72 -2.77
C GLY A 321 36.70 31.54 -3.11
N GLY A 322 36.71 32.86 -2.82
CA GLY A 322 37.89 33.72 -2.94
C GLY A 322 38.19 34.25 -4.36
N GLY A 323 37.26 34.07 -5.30
CA GLY A 323 37.44 34.38 -6.73
C GLY A 323 37.32 35.85 -7.13
N LEU A 324 37.04 36.77 -6.21
CA LEU A 324 36.90 38.21 -6.51
C LEU A 324 38.23 38.99 -6.46
N SER A 325 39.33 38.33 -6.05
CA SER A 325 40.67 38.91 -6.04
C SER A 325 41.12 39.31 -7.46
N GLY A 326 41.03 40.60 -7.80
CA GLY A 326 41.39 41.13 -9.13
C GLY A 326 40.22 41.27 -10.14
N ALA A 327 38.97 41.16 -9.70
CA ALA A 327 37.80 41.46 -10.54
C ALA A 327 37.69 42.96 -10.87
N ASP A 328 37.08 43.28 -12.01
CA ASP A 328 36.82 44.66 -12.45
C ASP A 328 36.04 45.45 -11.38
N ALA A 329 36.40 46.73 -11.18
CA ALA A 329 35.90 47.56 -10.07
C ALA A 329 34.37 47.66 -10.04
N GLY A 330 33.69 47.50 -11.19
CA GLY A 330 32.23 47.50 -11.29
C GLY A 330 31.54 46.19 -10.87
N ILE A 331 32.24 45.04 -10.87
CA ILE A 331 31.75 43.76 -10.34
C ILE A 331 32.01 43.69 -8.84
N ALA A 332 33.21 44.14 -8.41
CA ALA A 332 33.53 44.30 -7.00
C ALA A 332 32.58 45.29 -6.29
N ALA A 333 32.21 46.40 -6.94
CA ALA A 333 31.26 47.37 -6.39
C ALA A 333 29.79 46.89 -6.29
N ARG A 334 29.43 45.77 -6.95
CA ARG A 334 28.09 45.15 -6.81
C ARG A 334 28.02 44.10 -5.72
N VAL A 335 29.15 43.67 -5.19
CA VAL A 335 29.27 42.79 -4.02
C VAL A 335 29.80 43.67 -2.88
N GLU A 336 28.95 44.54 -2.33
CA GLU A 336 29.31 45.36 -1.15
C GLU A 336 29.45 44.52 0.14
N ALA A 337 29.16 43.22 0.08
CA ALA A 337 29.16 42.30 1.21
C ALA A 337 30.38 41.36 1.19
N GLU A 338 31.22 41.45 2.21
CA GLU A 338 32.14 40.37 2.58
C GLU A 338 31.33 39.21 3.17
N PHE A 339 31.55 37.99 2.68
CA PHE A 339 30.88 36.79 3.17
C PHE A 339 31.86 35.92 3.96
N ASP A 340 31.71 35.87 5.28
CA ASP A 340 32.52 35.03 6.16
C ASP A 340 31.98 33.59 6.30
N ALA A 341 30.70 33.38 5.99
CA ALA A 341 29.99 32.10 6.00
C ALA A 341 28.87 32.10 4.94
N VAL A 342 28.36 30.91 4.57
CA VAL A 342 27.21 30.80 3.66
C VAL A 342 25.98 31.31 4.42
N PRO A 343 25.33 32.38 3.97
CA PRO A 343 24.22 32.94 4.75
C PRO A 343 23.00 32.01 4.74
N GLN A 344 22.26 32.01 5.84
CA GLN A 344 21.07 31.16 6.03
C GLN A 344 20.05 31.28 4.89
N LEU A 345 19.84 32.51 4.40
CA LEU A 345 18.95 32.80 3.27
C LEU A 345 19.32 32.01 2.00
N TYR A 346 20.62 31.76 1.78
CA TYR A 346 21.10 30.95 0.68
C TYR A 346 20.96 29.45 0.98
N LEU A 347 21.19 29.02 2.23
CA LEU A 347 21.01 27.62 2.66
C LEU A 347 19.56 27.14 2.61
N ARG A 348 18.59 28.06 2.62
CA ARG A 348 17.15 27.79 2.47
C ARG A 348 16.55 28.26 1.14
N ALA A 349 17.39 28.61 0.18
CA ALA A 349 16.94 28.92 -1.19
C ALA A 349 16.54 27.65 -1.96
N SER A 350 15.88 27.83 -3.10
CA SER A 350 15.50 26.70 -3.97
C SER A 350 16.70 25.82 -4.34
N GLU A 351 16.45 24.54 -4.62
CA GLU A 351 17.49 23.58 -5.02
C GLU A 351 18.37 24.14 -6.16
N ARG A 352 17.76 24.75 -7.18
CA ARG A 352 18.49 25.38 -8.30
C ARG A 352 19.44 26.47 -7.81
N GLN A 353 18.98 27.38 -6.95
CA GLN A 353 19.80 28.47 -6.41
C GLN A 353 20.95 27.94 -5.56
N ARG A 354 20.71 26.89 -4.75
CA ARG A 354 21.75 26.25 -3.92
C ARG A 354 22.79 25.52 -4.77
N ARG A 355 22.38 24.87 -5.87
CA ARG A 355 23.30 24.25 -6.83
C ARG A 355 24.17 25.29 -7.56
N GLU A 356 23.59 26.43 -7.94
CA GLU A 356 24.33 27.55 -8.55
C GLU A 356 25.38 28.13 -7.58
N LEU A 357 25.00 28.29 -6.30
CA LEU A 357 25.89 28.73 -5.24
C LEU A 357 27.07 27.75 -5.05
N LEU A 358 26.78 26.46 -4.90
CA LEU A 358 27.80 25.43 -4.76
C LEU A 358 28.73 25.43 -5.98
N ALA A 359 28.20 25.55 -7.19
CA ALA A 359 29.01 25.61 -8.40
C ALA A 359 30.00 26.79 -8.40
N GLY A 360 29.57 27.99 -7.96
CA GLY A 360 30.46 29.14 -7.83
C GLY A 360 31.60 28.91 -6.82
N ILE A 361 31.30 28.27 -5.68
CA ILE A 361 32.29 27.93 -4.64
C ILE A 361 33.28 26.91 -5.18
N LEU A 362 32.81 25.83 -5.81
CA LEU A 362 33.68 24.76 -6.32
C LEU A 362 34.49 25.21 -7.54
N ASP A 363 33.94 26.07 -8.40
CA ASP A 363 34.66 26.62 -9.55
C ASP A 363 35.84 27.50 -9.14
N THR A 364 35.77 28.14 -7.97
CA THR A 364 36.85 29.00 -7.45
C THR A 364 37.78 28.25 -6.51
N ALA A 365 37.25 27.67 -5.43
CA ALA A 365 38.03 27.03 -4.36
C ALA A 365 38.19 25.52 -4.52
N GLY A 366 37.31 24.85 -5.27
CA GLY A 366 37.31 23.39 -5.39
C GLY A 366 38.45 22.84 -6.25
N SER A 367 39.20 21.90 -5.71
CA SER A 367 40.24 21.14 -6.42
C SER A 367 39.85 19.67 -6.52
N ILE A 368 39.94 19.09 -7.72
CA ILE A 368 39.52 17.71 -7.96
C ILE A 368 40.72 16.81 -7.62
N ALA A 369 40.55 15.86 -6.72
CA ALA A 369 41.55 14.87 -6.33
C ALA A 369 41.67 13.74 -7.38
N SER A 370 42.58 12.79 -7.18
CA SER A 370 42.82 11.69 -8.14
C SER A 370 41.71 10.62 -8.13
N ASP A 371 41.02 10.46 -7.01
CA ASP A 371 39.88 9.56 -6.80
C ASP A 371 38.53 10.18 -7.21
N GLY A 372 38.56 11.44 -7.66
CA GLY A 372 37.38 12.20 -8.08
C GLY A 372 36.70 12.98 -6.95
N SER A 373 37.16 12.90 -5.69
CA SER A 373 36.65 13.80 -4.64
C SER A 373 37.00 15.27 -4.95
N ILE A 374 36.18 16.19 -4.46
CA ILE A 374 36.38 17.62 -4.67
C ILE A 374 36.79 18.26 -3.35
N ASP A 375 38.10 18.46 -3.17
CA ASP A 375 38.66 19.10 -2.00
C ASP A 375 38.33 20.60 -2.03
N VAL A 376 37.71 21.06 -0.96
CA VAL A 376 37.36 22.47 -0.74
C VAL A 376 37.56 22.75 0.75
N GLY A 377 38.38 23.74 1.07
CA GLY A 377 38.70 24.05 2.47
C GLY A 377 37.43 24.29 3.31
N PRO A 378 37.45 23.95 4.61
CA PRO A 378 36.27 24.08 5.46
C PRO A 378 35.86 25.55 5.53
N PHE A 379 34.56 25.79 5.32
CA PHE A 379 33.98 27.12 5.31
C PHE A 379 32.60 27.06 5.99
N GLY A 380 32.24 28.10 6.75
CA GLY A 380 31.00 28.11 7.53
C GLY A 380 29.76 27.92 6.65
N GLY A 381 28.93 26.92 6.95
CA GLY A 381 27.71 26.61 6.20
C GLY A 381 27.91 25.81 4.91
N LEU A 382 29.15 25.49 4.51
CA LEU A 382 29.40 24.67 3.31
C LEU A 382 28.95 23.21 3.50
N SER A 383 29.17 22.64 4.68
CA SER A 383 28.69 21.29 5.03
C SER A 383 27.17 21.17 4.86
N GLU A 384 26.43 22.12 5.43
CA GLU A 384 24.98 22.18 5.34
C GLU A 384 24.49 22.38 3.91
N LEU A 385 25.16 23.23 3.12
CA LEU A 385 24.83 23.42 1.71
C LEU A 385 24.97 22.11 0.91
N VAL A 386 26.05 21.37 1.14
CA VAL A 386 26.36 20.11 0.46
C VAL A 386 25.39 19.02 0.89
N VAL A 387 25.21 18.81 2.20
CA VAL A 387 24.27 17.82 2.75
C VAL A 387 22.84 18.13 2.34
N GLY A 388 22.42 19.40 2.40
CA GLY A 388 21.08 19.83 2.01
C GLY A 388 20.78 19.70 0.51
N LEU A 389 21.79 19.41 -0.33
CA LEU A 389 21.65 19.04 -1.74
C LEU A 389 21.65 17.51 -1.95
N GLY A 390 21.66 16.72 -0.87
CA GLY A 390 21.74 15.26 -0.92
C GLY A 390 23.15 14.72 -1.23
N LEU A 391 24.16 15.58 -1.19
CA LEU A 391 25.55 15.23 -1.50
C LEU A 391 26.33 14.81 -0.24
N VAL A 392 27.43 14.07 -0.43
CA VAL A 392 28.27 13.63 0.68
C VAL A 392 29.35 14.66 0.98
N TRP A 393 29.46 15.05 2.24
CA TRP A 393 30.53 15.90 2.78
C TRP A 393 31.43 15.07 3.69
N THR A 394 32.75 15.13 3.50
CA THR A 394 33.73 14.37 4.31
C THR A 394 34.52 15.25 5.29
N GLY A 395 34.01 16.44 5.62
CA GLY A 395 34.70 17.42 6.47
C GLY A 395 35.59 18.40 5.70
N SER A 396 36.14 17.99 4.56
CA SER A 396 37.00 18.83 3.70
C SER A 396 36.78 18.61 2.20
N SER A 397 35.92 17.67 1.82
CA SER A 397 35.73 17.30 0.43
C SER A 397 34.27 16.98 0.13
N VAL A 398 33.82 17.33 -1.07
CA VAL A 398 32.51 16.95 -1.61
C VAL A 398 32.69 15.70 -2.45
N VAL A 399 31.85 14.69 -2.21
CA VAL A 399 31.81 13.45 -2.99
C VAL A 399 30.47 13.35 -3.69
N THR A 400 30.49 13.34 -5.03
CA THR A 400 29.28 13.35 -5.85
C THR A 400 29.57 12.81 -7.25
N ASP A 401 28.57 12.16 -7.86
CA ASP A 401 28.57 11.79 -9.27
C ASP A 401 27.82 12.80 -10.15
N GLU A 402 27.23 13.83 -9.53
CA GLU A 402 26.48 14.89 -10.19
C GLU A 402 27.38 15.96 -10.82
N VAL A 403 26.81 16.75 -11.73
CA VAL A 403 27.48 17.89 -12.35
C VAL A 403 27.38 19.08 -11.39
N VAL A 404 28.46 19.35 -10.65
CA VAL A 404 28.51 20.39 -9.61
C VAL A 404 29.40 21.59 -9.94
N PHE A 405 30.11 21.57 -11.07
CA PHE A 405 30.91 22.71 -11.56
C PHE A 405 30.15 23.45 -12.66
N GLY A 406 30.32 24.76 -12.78
CA GLY A 406 29.88 25.55 -13.94
C GLY A 406 30.95 25.66 -15.02
N VAL A 407 32.23 25.57 -14.67
CA VAL A 407 33.35 25.65 -15.62
C VAL A 407 33.58 24.33 -16.35
N ALA A 408 33.43 24.34 -17.68
CA ALA A 408 33.53 23.16 -18.54
C ALA A 408 34.82 22.35 -18.35
N ARG A 409 35.97 23.01 -18.11
CA ARG A 409 37.25 22.32 -17.85
C ARG A 409 37.20 21.47 -16.57
N LYS A 410 36.63 22.00 -15.48
CA LYS A 410 36.51 21.28 -14.20
C LYS A 410 35.44 20.19 -14.29
N GLN A 411 34.32 20.45 -14.98
CA GLN A 411 33.31 19.42 -15.27
C GLN A 411 33.91 18.20 -15.98
N LEU A 412 34.71 18.42 -17.04
CA LEU A 412 35.33 17.36 -17.82
C LEU A 412 36.34 16.59 -16.97
N LEU A 413 37.20 17.29 -16.23
CA LEU A 413 38.20 16.69 -15.34
C LEU A 413 37.56 15.86 -14.22
N HIS A 414 36.47 16.34 -13.61
CA HIS A 414 35.72 15.60 -12.58
C HIS A 414 35.11 14.34 -13.18
N LYS A 415 34.53 14.43 -14.39
CA LYS A 415 33.98 13.29 -15.12
C LYS A 415 35.02 12.24 -15.47
N GLU A 416 36.22 12.65 -15.87
CA GLU A 416 37.31 11.72 -16.20
C GLU A 416 37.85 11.00 -14.96
N ARG A 417 38.03 11.71 -13.84
CA ARG A 417 38.63 11.12 -12.63
C ARG A 417 37.67 10.22 -11.85
N ARG A 418 36.36 10.54 -11.80
CA ARG A 418 35.36 9.64 -11.20
C ARG A 418 35.20 8.31 -11.93
N ALA A 419 35.49 8.28 -13.24
CA ALA A 419 35.40 7.06 -14.04
C ALA A 419 36.55 6.06 -13.75
N ALA A 420 37.61 6.49 -13.05
CA ALA A 420 38.83 5.72 -12.83
C ALA A 420 38.83 4.82 -11.57
N GLY A 421 37.67 4.58 -10.94
CA GLY A 421 37.51 3.58 -9.88
C GLY A 421 37.33 4.14 -8.47
N SER A 422 36.36 5.02 -8.27
CA SER A 422 35.99 5.46 -6.92
C SER A 422 35.14 4.41 -6.20
N THR A 423 35.59 4.00 -5.01
CA THR A 423 34.92 3.10 -4.05
C THR A 423 33.89 3.81 -3.17
N LEU A 424 33.78 5.15 -3.24
CA LEU A 424 32.87 5.95 -2.44
C LEU A 424 31.50 6.02 -3.13
N ARG A 425 30.48 5.43 -2.51
CA ARG A 425 29.09 5.42 -3.03
C ARG A 425 28.42 6.75 -2.70
N SER A 426 28.16 7.58 -3.71
CA SER A 426 27.59 8.94 -3.55
C SER A 426 26.18 9.01 -2.95
N GLY A 427 25.48 7.87 -2.84
CA GLY A 427 24.09 7.81 -2.36
C GLY A 427 23.89 7.34 -0.91
N SER A 428 24.95 7.04 -0.15
CA SER A 428 24.81 6.49 1.22
C SER A 428 26.02 6.79 2.11
N ARG A 429 25.78 7.00 3.41
CA ARG A 429 26.81 7.11 4.47
C ARG A 429 26.97 5.81 5.21
N PHE A 430 28.18 5.44 5.63
CA PHE A 430 28.41 4.24 6.43
C PHE A 430 28.34 4.56 7.91
N ILE A 431 27.87 3.63 8.73
CA ILE A 431 27.97 3.68 10.19
C ILE A 431 29.33 3.09 10.53
N VAL A 432 30.21 3.92 11.10
CA VAL A 432 31.60 3.56 11.40
C VAL A 432 31.77 3.07 12.82
N ASP A 433 30.95 3.54 13.76
CA ASP A 433 30.98 3.08 15.14
C ASP A 433 29.58 3.21 15.77
N VAL A 434 29.29 2.35 16.74
CA VAL A 434 28.14 2.51 17.64
C VAL A 434 28.66 2.26 19.05
N ARG A 435 28.42 3.19 19.98
CA ARG A 435 28.93 3.09 21.35
C ARG A 435 27.79 3.29 22.33
N ARG A 436 27.69 2.42 23.33
CA ARG A 436 26.76 2.62 24.44
C ARG A 436 27.20 3.82 25.27
N VAL A 437 26.26 4.70 25.59
CA VAL A 437 26.49 5.87 26.46
C VAL A 437 25.56 5.81 27.68
N ASP A 438 25.83 6.70 28.64
CA ASP A 438 24.91 6.91 29.76
C ASP A 438 23.54 7.34 29.21
N SER A 439 22.47 6.95 29.92
CA SER A 439 21.12 7.31 29.51
C SER A 439 20.98 8.84 29.46
N VAL A 440 20.52 9.36 28.33
CA VAL A 440 20.17 10.77 28.17
C VAL A 440 18.67 10.91 27.99
N PRO A 441 18.08 12.08 28.31
CA PRO A 441 16.69 12.35 27.97
C PRO A 441 16.48 12.25 26.46
N VAL A 442 15.49 11.45 26.05
CA VAL A 442 15.15 11.25 24.63
C VAL A 442 13.69 11.55 24.38
N ARG A 443 13.35 11.98 23.16
CA ARG A 443 11.99 12.32 22.77
C ARG A 443 11.75 11.91 21.31
N CYS A 444 10.50 11.70 20.96
CA CYS A 444 10.08 11.36 19.62
C CYS A 444 9.12 12.44 19.10
N VAL A 445 9.20 12.76 17.81
CA VAL A 445 8.23 13.60 17.11
C VAL A 445 7.61 12.84 15.95
N GLU A 446 6.41 13.26 15.58
CA GLU A 446 5.68 12.71 14.44
C GLU A 446 5.33 13.82 13.47
N VAL A 447 5.43 13.51 12.18
CA VAL A 447 5.26 14.45 11.06
C VAL A 447 4.13 13.97 10.13
N ASP A 448 3.53 14.90 9.39
CA ASP A 448 2.30 14.69 8.62
C ASP A 448 2.48 14.23 7.17
N ASN A 449 3.71 13.88 6.76
CA ASN A 449 3.95 13.21 5.49
C ASN A 449 3.58 11.72 5.54
N SER A 450 3.27 11.15 4.38
CA SER A 450 2.78 9.78 4.25
C SER A 450 3.76 8.72 4.76
N GLU A 451 5.07 8.97 4.70
CA GLU A 451 6.07 8.00 5.17
C GLU A 451 6.38 8.17 6.66
N HIS A 452 5.84 9.22 7.29
CA HIS A 452 6.14 9.70 8.64
C HIS A 452 7.65 9.86 8.90
N LEU A 453 8.47 9.98 7.85
CA LEU A 453 9.91 10.15 7.93
C LEU A 453 10.20 11.63 8.10
N TYR A 454 11.10 11.96 9.01
CA TYR A 454 11.72 13.27 9.08
C TYR A 454 13.22 13.10 9.13
N LEU A 455 13.94 14.10 8.65
CA LEU A 455 15.38 14.16 8.70
C LEU A 455 15.82 14.50 10.12
N ALA A 456 16.81 13.79 10.65
CA ALA A 456 17.44 14.11 11.92
C ALA A 456 18.95 14.29 11.78
N SER A 457 19.53 15.07 12.70
CA SER A 457 20.92 15.57 12.72
C SER A 457 21.27 16.57 11.63
N GLU A 458 22.44 17.20 11.75
CA GLU A 458 23.05 18.03 10.72
C GLU A 458 23.24 17.28 9.38
N SER A 459 23.24 15.94 9.44
CA SER A 459 23.39 15.04 8.30
C SER A 459 22.09 14.46 7.74
N MET A 460 20.93 14.77 8.33
CA MET A 460 19.60 14.54 7.73
C MET A 460 19.24 13.06 7.42
N ILE A 461 18.85 12.27 8.43
CA ILE A 461 18.63 10.79 8.37
C ILE A 461 17.16 10.32 8.66
N PRO A 462 16.55 9.31 7.96
CA PRO A 462 15.11 8.83 8.10
C PRO A 462 14.78 7.49 8.88
N THR A 463 13.50 7.21 9.35
CA THR A 463 13.03 6.13 10.34
C THR A 463 11.54 5.51 10.29
N HIS A 464 11.18 4.23 10.67
CA HIS A 464 9.90 3.45 10.29
C HIS A 464 9.04 2.61 11.37
N ASN A 465 7.83 1.95 11.07
CA ASN A 465 7.12 0.78 11.78
C ASN A 465 5.77 0.09 11.22
N SER A 466 5.51 -1.29 11.32
CA SER A 466 4.25 -2.06 11.76
C SER A 466 4.20 -3.65 11.60
N THR A 467 3.36 -4.45 12.35
CA THR A 467 3.38 -5.98 12.41
C THR A 467 2.09 -6.87 12.57
N LEU A 468 0.88 -6.38 12.93
CA LEU A 468 -0.26 -7.28 13.35
C LEU A 468 -0.95 -8.06 12.21
N SER A 469 -1.07 -7.48 11.01
CA SER A 469 -1.69 -8.09 9.82
C SER A 469 -1.05 -9.42 9.42
N MET A 470 0.25 -9.56 9.73
CA MET A 470 1.04 -10.75 9.43
C MET A 470 0.63 -11.97 10.26
N ASP A 471 0.13 -11.80 11.49
CA ASP A 471 -0.27 -12.94 12.33
C ASP A 471 -1.54 -13.62 11.81
N PHE A 472 -2.49 -12.86 11.25
CA PHE A 472 -3.66 -13.42 10.58
C PHE A 472 -3.28 -14.24 9.34
N MET A 473 -2.34 -13.73 8.54
CA MET A 473 -1.81 -14.42 7.36
C MET A 473 -1.12 -15.74 7.72
N ARG A 474 -0.31 -15.74 8.79
CA ARG A 474 0.34 -16.94 9.32
C ARG A 474 -0.67 -17.98 9.77
N SER A 475 -1.69 -17.57 10.52
CA SER A 475 -2.77 -18.47 10.93
C SER A 475 -3.50 -19.06 9.72
N CYS A 476 -3.89 -18.22 8.77
CA CYS A 476 -4.62 -18.63 7.56
C CYS A 476 -3.82 -19.63 6.70
N SER A 477 -2.63 -19.25 6.24
CA SER A 477 -1.91 -20.04 5.24
C SER A 477 -0.98 -21.08 5.82
N ILE A 478 -0.25 -20.77 6.89
CA ILE A 478 0.77 -21.68 7.41
C ILE A 478 0.13 -22.73 8.32
N LYS A 479 -0.75 -22.31 9.25
CA LYS A 479 -1.38 -23.25 10.18
C LYS A 479 -2.55 -24.01 9.58
N HIS A 480 -3.36 -23.37 8.73
CA HIS A 480 -4.60 -23.94 8.21
C HIS A 480 -4.58 -24.26 6.71
N GLY A 481 -3.46 -24.00 6.02
CA GLY A 481 -3.31 -24.33 4.59
C GLY A 481 -4.27 -23.57 3.68
N MET A 482 -4.83 -22.45 4.13
CA MET A 482 -5.81 -21.67 3.36
C MET A 482 -5.10 -20.57 2.55
N PRO A 483 -5.37 -20.44 1.24
CA PRO A 483 -4.69 -19.46 0.41
C PRO A 483 -4.94 -18.01 0.82
N SER A 484 -3.88 -17.23 1.00
CA SER A 484 -3.97 -15.81 1.38
C SER A 484 -3.02 -14.94 0.57
N VAL A 485 -3.35 -13.66 0.40
CA VAL A 485 -2.48 -12.67 -0.27
C VAL A 485 -2.34 -11.40 0.57
N ILE A 486 -1.12 -10.87 0.63
CA ILE A 486 -0.84 -9.53 1.16
C ILE A 486 -0.37 -8.61 0.03
N PHE A 487 -1.06 -7.49 -0.13
CA PHE A 487 -0.64 -6.35 -0.94
C PHE A 487 0.05 -5.35 -0.02
N SER A 488 1.37 -5.34 -0.08
CA SER A 488 2.21 -4.49 0.77
C SER A 488 2.67 -3.27 -0.02
N LEU A 489 2.20 -2.12 0.39
CA LEU A 489 2.54 -0.81 -0.16
C LEU A 489 3.69 -0.16 0.62
N GLU A 490 3.96 -0.63 1.84
CA GLU A 490 4.99 -0.08 2.73
C GLU A 490 6.23 -0.98 2.80
N MET A 491 6.04 -2.29 3.00
CA MET A 491 7.14 -3.23 3.26
C MET A 491 7.51 -4.03 2.01
N SER A 492 8.81 -4.28 1.82
CA SER A 492 9.28 -5.19 0.76
C SER A 492 8.91 -6.65 1.04
N ARG A 493 8.83 -7.47 -0.01
CA ARG A 493 8.58 -8.91 0.10
C ARG A 493 9.62 -9.60 0.99
N THR A 494 10.89 -9.22 0.90
CA THR A 494 11.96 -9.77 1.73
C THR A 494 11.72 -9.49 3.21
N GLU A 495 11.27 -8.28 3.54
CA GLU A 495 10.98 -7.90 4.92
C GLU A 495 9.81 -8.71 5.50
N ILE A 496 8.75 -8.88 4.71
CA ILE A 496 7.60 -9.71 5.08
C ILE A 496 8.05 -11.15 5.33
N VAL A 497 8.82 -11.75 4.40
CA VAL A 497 9.31 -13.12 4.56
C VAL A 497 10.16 -13.26 5.83
N MET A 498 11.08 -12.34 6.10
CA MET A 498 11.92 -12.39 7.31
C MET A 498 11.11 -12.34 8.60
N ARG A 499 10.08 -11.49 8.64
CA ARG A 499 9.16 -11.40 9.79
C ARG A 499 8.31 -12.66 9.96
N LEU A 500 7.82 -13.25 8.86
CA LEU A 500 7.12 -14.54 8.88
C LEU A 500 8.01 -15.66 9.45
N LEU A 501 9.26 -15.76 8.95
CA LEU A 501 10.21 -16.78 9.42
C LEU A 501 10.56 -16.59 10.89
N SER A 502 10.82 -15.35 11.33
CA SER A 502 11.06 -14.99 12.74
C SER A 502 9.92 -15.45 13.64
N ALA A 503 8.69 -15.14 13.21
CA ALA A 503 7.49 -15.40 13.98
C ALA A 503 7.13 -16.90 14.07
N GLU A 504 7.40 -17.68 13.02
CA GLU A 504 7.18 -19.14 12.97
C GLU A 504 8.28 -19.94 13.65
N ALA A 505 9.54 -19.62 13.36
CA ALA A 505 10.68 -20.33 13.92
C ALA A 505 10.98 -19.92 15.38
N LYS A 506 10.32 -18.86 15.87
CA LYS A 506 10.56 -18.25 17.20
C LYS A 506 12.02 -17.82 17.37
N ILE A 507 12.60 -17.30 16.30
CA ILE A 507 13.95 -16.77 16.27
C ILE A 507 13.80 -15.25 16.27
N LYS A 508 14.63 -14.55 17.04
CA LYS A 508 14.53 -13.08 17.07
C LYS A 508 14.75 -12.54 15.68
N LEU A 509 13.91 -11.60 15.25
CA LEU A 509 14.06 -10.97 13.93
C LEU A 509 15.45 -10.33 13.79
N GLY A 510 15.96 -9.76 14.89
CA GLY A 510 17.32 -9.25 14.97
C GLY A 510 18.38 -10.33 14.73
N ASP A 511 18.23 -11.53 15.26
CA ASP A 511 19.20 -12.63 15.06
C ASP A 511 19.18 -13.14 13.61
N MET A 512 18.00 -13.20 13.00
CA MET A 512 17.85 -13.57 11.59
C MET A 512 18.42 -12.53 10.63
N ARG A 513 18.18 -11.23 10.88
CA ARG A 513 18.70 -10.12 10.06
C ARG A 513 20.21 -9.93 10.20
N SER A 514 20.74 -10.22 11.37
CA SER A 514 22.17 -10.07 11.68
C SER A 514 23.04 -11.24 11.21
N GLY A 515 22.42 -12.35 10.79
CA GLY A 515 23.13 -13.60 10.49
C GLY A 515 23.77 -14.26 11.71
N LYS A 516 23.41 -13.84 12.94
CA LYS A 516 23.92 -14.41 14.20
C LYS A 516 23.15 -15.64 14.67
N MET A 517 22.48 -16.31 13.75
CA MET A 517 21.71 -17.51 14.05
C MET A 517 22.64 -18.62 14.54
N THR A 518 22.31 -19.18 15.71
CA THR A 518 23.01 -20.33 16.24
C THR A 518 22.70 -21.58 15.40
N ASP A 519 23.51 -22.63 15.50
CA ASP A 519 23.22 -23.91 14.83
C ASP A 519 21.83 -24.48 15.21
N ASP A 520 21.40 -24.22 16.45
CA ASP A 520 20.05 -24.56 16.91
C ASP A 520 18.97 -23.72 16.21
N ASP A 521 19.21 -22.42 15.99
CA ASP A 521 18.28 -21.56 15.26
C ASP A 521 18.21 -21.91 13.78
N TRP A 522 19.34 -22.25 13.15
CA TRP A 522 19.35 -22.83 11.80
C TRP A 522 18.56 -24.14 11.73
N THR A 523 18.67 -24.97 12.77
CA THR A 523 17.89 -26.21 12.89
C THR A 523 16.40 -25.93 13.06
N LYS A 524 16.00 -24.96 13.90
CA LYS A 524 14.60 -24.53 14.06
C LYS A 524 14.02 -23.98 12.77
N LEU A 525 14.79 -23.14 12.08
CA LEU A 525 14.39 -22.56 10.79
C LEU A 525 14.19 -23.68 9.77
N ALA A 526 15.18 -24.54 9.57
CA ALA A 526 15.11 -25.65 8.62
C ALA A 526 13.89 -26.57 8.86
N ARG A 527 13.54 -26.82 10.12
CA ARG A 527 12.34 -27.60 10.49
C ARG A 527 11.03 -26.93 10.05
N ARG A 528 10.95 -25.60 10.09
CA ARG A 528 9.76 -24.83 9.70
C ARG A 528 9.75 -24.42 8.23
N MET A 529 10.90 -24.40 7.56
CA MET A 529 11.01 -24.00 6.15
C MET A 529 10.14 -24.85 5.22
N SER A 530 9.98 -26.15 5.49
CA SER A 530 9.10 -27.01 4.67
C SER A 530 7.64 -26.56 4.76
N GLU A 531 7.14 -26.36 5.98
CA GLU A 531 5.76 -25.91 6.24
C GLU A 531 5.51 -24.52 5.62
N ILE A 532 6.46 -23.60 5.75
CA ILE A 532 6.33 -22.22 5.23
C ILE A 532 6.42 -22.20 3.70
N SER A 533 7.28 -23.03 3.09
CA SER A 533 7.44 -23.09 1.64
C SER A 533 6.25 -23.74 0.93
N GLU A 534 5.53 -24.65 1.61
CA GLU A 534 4.34 -25.31 1.07
C GLU A 534 3.05 -24.51 1.32
N ALA A 535 3.09 -23.53 2.23
CA ALA A 535 1.93 -22.71 2.56
C ALA A 535 1.48 -21.86 1.36
N PRO A 536 0.16 -21.79 1.06
CA PRO A 536 -0.37 -21.00 -0.05
C PRO A 536 -0.45 -19.49 0.28
N LEU A 537 0.68 -18.89 0.64
CA LEU A 537 0.82 -17.47 1.01
C LEU A 537 1.46 -16.68 -0.14
N PHE A 538 0.75 -15.67 -0.64
CA PHE A 538 1.20 -14.82 -1.75
C PHE A 538 1.54 -13.41 -1.24
N VAL A 539 2.62 -12.82 -1.74
CA VAL A 539 3.07 -11.46 -1.39
C VAL A 539 3.24 -10.64 -2.66
N ASP A 540 2.67 -9.44 -2.67
CA ASP A 540 2.84 -8.46 -3.72
C ASP A 540 3.31 -7.14 -3.12
N ASP A 541 4.55 -6.75 -3.41
CA ASP A 541 5.19 -5.51 -2.97
C ASP A 541 5.39 -4.51 -4.13
N SER A 542 4.57 -4.62 -5.18
CA SER A 542 4.66 -3.70 -6.32
C SER A 542 4.40 -2.25 -5.85
N PRO A 543 5.23 -1.27 -6.24
CA PRO A 543 5.00 0.12 -5.88
C PRO A 543 3.76 0.68 -6.60
N ASN A 544 3.08 1.64 -5.97
CA ASN A 544 1.96 2.40 -6.55
C ASN A 544 0.77 1.57 -7.07
N LEU A 545 0.42 0.47 -6.40
CA LEU A 545 -0.71 -0.36 -6.81
C LEU A 545 -2.05 0.39 -6.73
N THR A 546 -2.78 0.37 -7.85
CA THR A 546 -4.16 0.84 -7.91
C THR A 546 -5.14 -0.22 -7.43
N MET A 547 -6.35 0.20 -7.02
CA MET A 547 -7.40 -0.75 -6.62
C MET A 547 -7.83 -1.69 -7.75
N MET A 548 -7.78 -1.23 -9.00
CA MET A 548 -8.10 -2.07 -10.15
C MET A 548 -7.08 -3.21 -10.32
N GLU A 549 -5.80 -2.93 -10.13
CA GLU A 549 -4.74 -3.94 -10.17
C GLU A 549 -4.86 -4.93 -9.00
N ILE A 550 -5.10 -4.43 -7.78
CA ILE A 550 -5.35 -5.27 -6.60
C ILE A 550 -6.51 -6.23 -6.87
N ARG A 551 -7.65 -5.70 -7.36
CA ARG A 551 -8.83 -6.50 -7.72
C ARG A 551 -8.51 -7.52 -8.80
N ALA A 552 -7.82 -7.13 -9.87
CA ALA A 552 -7.47 -8.03 -10.98
C ALA A 552 -6.56 -9.18 -10.53
N LYS A 553 -5.55 -8.87 -9.70
CA LYS A 553 -4.62 -9.87 -9.14
C LYS A 553 -5.33 -10.79 -8.16
N ALA A 554 -6.17 -10.25 -7.27
CA ALA A 554 -6.97 -11.03 -6.32
C ALA A 554 -7.97 -11.96 -7.03
N ARG A 555 -8.69 -11.47 -8.05
CA ARG A 555 -9.57 -12.30 -8.91
C ARG A 555 -8.81 -13.47 -9.55
N ARG A 556 -7.63 -13.20 -10.11
CA ARG A 556 -6.79 -14.24 -10.73
C ARG A 556 -6.33 -15.30 -9.72
N LEU A 557 -5.96 -14.89 -8.52
CA LEU A 557 -5.59 -15.79 -7.42
C LEU A 557 -6.79 -16.59 -6.91
N LYS A 558 -7.99 -15.99 -6.80
CA LYS A 558 -9.22 -16.70 -6.43
C LYS A 558 -9.53 -17.82 -7.42
N GLN A 559 -9.47 -17.54 -8.73
CA GLN A 559 -9.78 -18.51 -9.78
C GLN A 559 -8.78 -19.68 -9.82
N ARG A 560 -7.48 -19.41 -9.62
CA ARG A 560 -6.43 -20.43 -9.74
C ARG A 560 -6.22 -21.24 -8.46
N ASN A 561 -6.31 -20.59 -7.31
CA ASN A 561 -5.87 -21.15 -6.04
C ASN A 561 -6.97 -21.19 -4.98
N GLY A 562 -8.14 -20.59 -5.20
CA GLY A 562 -9.23 -20.60 -4.21
C GLY A 562 -8.99 -19.68 -3.01
N LEU A 563 -8.49 -18.46 -3.28
CA LEU A 563 -8.21 -17.40 -2.29
C LEU A 563 -9.25 -17.31 -1.16
N LYS A 564 -8.76 -17.22 0.09
CA LYS A 564 -9.55 -17.18 1.33
C LYS A 564 -9.33 -15.94 2.17
N LEU A 565 -8.20 -15.25 2.06
CA LEU A 565 -7.91 -14.02 2.80
C LEU A 565 -7.14 -13.03 1.94
N ILE A 566 -7.51 -11.75 2.04
CA ILE A 566 -6.81 -10.63 1.39
C ILE A 566 -6.39 -9.65 2.48
N VAL A 567 -5.13 -9.25 2.48
CA VAL A 567 -4.59 -8.19 3.34
C VAL A 567 -4.07 -7.05 2.47
N VAL A 568 -4.38 -5.81 2.83
CA VAL A 568 -3.89 -4.59 2.18
C VAL A 568 -3.20 -3.72 3.24
N ASP A 569 -1.90 -3.47 3.08
CA ASP A 569 -1.04 -2.82 4.07
C ASP A 569 -0.20 -1.68 3.45
N TYR A 570 -0.46 -0.40 3.67
CA TYR A 570 -1.60 0.21 4.37
C TYR A 570 -2.42 1.12 3.45
N LEU A 571 -3.71 1.23 3.75
CA LEU A 571 -4.73 1.83 2.88
C LEU A 571 -4.40 3.29 2.47
N GLN A 572 -3.73 4.05 3.35
CA GLN A 572 -3.35 5.43 3.10
C GLN A 572 -2.20 5.65 2.11
N LEU A 573 -1.54 4.61 1.57
CA LEU A 573 -0.61 4.75 0.44
C LEU A 573 -1.26 4.56 -0.93
N MET A 574 -2.53 4.15 -0.95
CA MET A 574 -3.24 3.98 -2.21
C MET A 574 -3.50 5.33 -2.87
N SER A 575 -3.30 5.37 -4.18
CA SER A 575 -3.67 6.49 -5.05
C SER A 575 -4.70 6.04 -6.07
N SER A 576 -5.70 6.88 -6.29
CA SER A 576 -6.80 6.63 -7.22
C SER A 576 -6.41 6.89 -8.68
N GLY A 577 -5.20 7.43 -8.92
CA GLY A 577 -4.73 7.85 -10.24
C GLY A 577 -5.51 9.05 -10.83
N LYS A 578 -6.54 9.54 -10.15
CA LYS A 578 -7.39 10.66 -10.57
C LYS A 578 -7.11 11.89 -9.71
N LYS A 579 -7.26 13.09 -10.28
CA LYS A 579 -7.32 14.33 -9.50
C LYS A 579 -8.63 14.38 -8.73
N VAL A 580 -8.59 14.14 -7.43
CA VAL A 580 -9.72 14.26 -6.50
C VAL A 580 -9.62 15.57 -5.72
N GLU A 581 -10.76 16.19 -5.40
CA GLU A 581 -10.82 17.48 -4.69
C GLU A 581 -10.39 17.38 -3.22
N SER A 582 -10.58 16.21 -2.60
CA SER A 582 -10.25 15.97 -1.20
C SER A 582 -9.80 14.53 -0.95
N ARG A 583 -8.78 14.37 -0.12
CA ARG A 583 -8.28 13.05 0.32
C ARG A 583 -9.36 12.22 1.01
N GLN A 584 -10.30 12.85 1.69
CA GLN A 584 -11.43 12.16 2.34
C GLN A 584 -12.33 11.45 1.32
N GLN A 585 -12.53 12.06 0.15
CA GLN A 585 -13.32 11.47 -0.92
C GLN A 585 -12.59 10.28 -1.54
N GLU A 586 -11.27 10.39 -1.71
CA GLU A 586 -10.42 9.31 -2.20
C GLU A 586 -10.45 8.09 -1.26
N VAL A 587 -10.30 8.31 0.05
CA VAL A 587 -10.37 7.24 1.06
C VAL A 587 -11.78 6.63 1.12
N SER A 588 -12.82 7.43 0.91
CA SER A 588 -14.20 6.93 0.84
C SER A 588 -14.44 6.03 -0.38
N ASP A 589 -13.87 6.39 -1.52
CA ASP A 589 -13.94 5.57 -2.72
C ASP A 589 -13.17 4.25 -2.53
N PHE A 590 -11.98 4.27 -1.90
CA PHE A 590 -11.24 3.05 -1.57
C PHE A 590 -11.99 2.15 -0.59
N SER A 591 -12.57 2.74 0.45
CA SER A 591 -13.40 2.04 1.43
C SER A 591 -14.50 1.22 0.75
N ARG A 592 -15.28 1.90 -0.10
CA ARG A 592 -16.37 1.27 -0.85
C ARG A 592 -15.86 0.19 -1.79
N GLN A 593 -14.75 0.44 -2.50
CA GLN A 593 -14.18 -0.54 -3.43
C GLN A 593 -13.65 -1.79 -2.72
N LEU A 594 -13.04 -1.66 -1.54
CA LEU A 594 -12.61 -2.80 -0.72
C LEU A 594 -13.81 -3.62 -0.24
N LYS A 595 -14.89 -2.96 0.20
CA LYS A 595 -16.12 -3.66 0.59
C LYS A 595 -16.75 -4.42 -0.59
N LEU A 596 -16.75 -3.81 -1.78
CA LEU A 596 -17.23 -4.48 -2.99
C LEU A 596 -16.33 -5.66 -3.37
N LEU A 597 -15.01 -5.50 -3.28
CA LEU A 597 -14.03 -6.58 -3.52
C LEU A 597 -14.27 -7.77 -2.58
N ALA A 598 -14.50 -7.50 -1.29
CA ALA A 598 -14.75 -8.55 -0.30
C ALA A 598 -16.00 -9.38 -0.67
N LYS A 599 -17.10 -8.70 -1.01
CA LYS A 599 -18.36 -9.32 -1.43
C LYS A 599 -18.23 -10.09 -2.73
N GLU A 600 -17.60 -9.48 -3.72
CA GLU A 600 -17.43 -10.03 -5.06
C GLU A 600 -16.58 -11.31 -5.07
N LEU A 601 -15.49 -11.34 -4.28
CA LEU A 601 -14.61 -12.50 -4.20
C LEU A 601 -15.03 -13.51 -3.13
N GLU A 602 -16.07 -13.20 -2.35
CA GLU A 602 -16.47 -13.97 -1.17
C GLU A 602 -15.25 -14.30 -0.31
N CYS A 603 -14.47 -13.27 0.03
CA CYS A 603 -13.28 -13.37 0.88
C CYS A 603 -13.29 -12.28 1.95
N PRO A 604 -12.87 -12.55 3.19
CA PRO A 604 -12.50 -11.50 4.12
C PRO A 604 -11.35 -10.64 3.54
N VAL A 605 -11.54 -9.33 3.59
CA VAL A 605 -10.54 -8.33 3.22
C VAL A 605 -10.13 -7.55 4.48
N VAL A 606 -8.88 -7.68 4.88
CA VAL A 606 -8.28 -6.95 6.00
C VAL A 606 -7.52 -5.74 5.45
N ALA A 607 -7.99 -4.55 5.81
CA ALA A 607 -7.30 -3.30 5.50
C ALA A 607 -6.59 -2.79 6.76
N VAL A 608 -5.28 -2.60 6.66
CA VAL A 608 -4.51 -1.93 7.71
C VAL A 608 -4.66 -0.42 7.51
N CYS A 609 -5.04 0.27 8.58
CA CYS A 609 -5.11 1.71 8.60
C CYS A 609 -4.43 2.29 9.84
N GLN A 610 -3.98 3.52 9.73
CA GLN A 610 -3.55 4.31 10.87
C GLN A 610 -4.73 5.03 11.52
N LEU A 611 -4.61 5.30 12.83
CA LEU A 611 -5.59 6.07 13.61
C LEU A 611 -5.22 7.55 13.68
N ASN A 612 -6.24 8.41 13.77
CA ASN A 612 -6.04 9.82 14.10
C ASN A 612 -5.73 10.00 15.59
N ARG A 613 -5.22 11.17 15.94
CA ARG A 613 -4.70 11.53 17.29
C ARG A 613 -5.78 11.88 18.33
N GLY A 614 -7.05 11.71 17.99
CA GLY A 614 -8.20 11.89 18.90
C GLY A 614 -8.11 11.13 20.25
N PRO A 615 -7.57 9.89 20.31
CA PRO A 615 -7.38 9.17 21.56
C PRO A 615 -6.40 9.85 22.53
N GLU A 616 -5.40 10.57 22.04
CA GLU A 616 -4.29 11.09 22.85
C GLU A 616 -4.72 12.22 23.80
N GLN A 617 -5.76 12.95 23.43
CA GLN A 617 -6.33 14.01 24.26
C GLN A 617 -7.29 13.47 25.32
N ARG A 618 -7.62 12.17 25.27
CA ARG A 618 -8.47 11.52 26.27
C ARG A 618 -7.64 10.99 27.43
N THR A 619 -8.24 11.01 28.61
CA THR A 619 -7.63 10.51 29.84
C THR A 619 -7.26 9.03 29.77
N ASP A 620 -8.01 8.21 29.03
CA ASP A 620 -7.79 6.77 28.92
C ASP A 620 -6.84 6.36 27.79
N LYS A 621 -6.55 7.28 26.83
CA LYS A 621 -5.65 7.08 25.68
C LYS A 621 -5.94 5.81 24.85
N LYS A 622 -7.11 5.18 25.05
CA LYS A 622 -7.55 3.98 24.34
C LYS A 622 -8.14 4.39 23.01
N PRO A 623 -7.79 3.77 21.89
CA PRO A 623 -8.38 4.09 20.60
C PRO A 623 -9.86 3.67 20.56
N MET A 624 -10.66 4.46 19.85
CA MET A 624 -12.07 4.23 19.58
C MET A 624 -12.32 4.31 18.07
N VAL A 625 -13.45 3.76 17.61
CA VAL A 625 -13.79 3.73 16.18
C VAL A 625 -13.91 5.15 15.60
N SER A 626 -14.38 6.10 16.43
CA SER A 626 -14.44 7.52 16.08
C SER A 626 -13.10 8.15 15.70
N ASP A 627 -11.98 7.51 16.07
CA ASP A 627 -10.63 7.99 15.80
C ASP A 627 -10.15 7.67 14.39
N LEU A 628 -10.96 6.99 13.57
CA LEU A 628 -10.77 6.87 12.12
C LEU A 628 -11.19 8.16 11.38
N ARG A 629 -11.28 9.32 12.05
CA ARG A 629 -12.07 10.53 11.68
C ARG A 629 -11.70 11.25 10.36
N GLU A 630 -10.76 10.78 9.56
CA GLU A 630 -10.58 11.21 8.15
C GLU A 630 -11.28 10.27 7.17
N SER A 631 -12.00 9.28 7.69
CA SER A 631 -12.51 8.12 6.98
C SER A 631 -13.82 7.61 7.60
N GLY A 632 -14.79 8.50 7.82
CA GLY A 632 -16.12 8.08 8.32
C GLY A 632 -16.80 7.03 7.42
N SER A 633 -16.44 6.97 6.15
CA SER A 633 -16.77 5.92 5.20
C SER A 633 -16.15 4.56 5.54
N LEU A 634 -14.88 4.52 5.96
CA LEU A 634 -14.21 3.30 6.44
C LEU A 634 -14.94 2.71 7.64
N GLU A 635 -15.32 3.55 8.61
CA GLU A 635 -16.14 3.12 9.74
C GLU A 635 -17.47 2.55 9.26
N GLN A 636 -18.17 3.20 8.33
CA GLN A 636 -19.49 2.77 7.87
C GLN A 636 -19.43 1.46 7.08
N ASP A 637 -18.50 1.33 6.14
CA ASP A 637 -18.40 0.20 5.22
C ASP A 637 -17.84 -1.06 5.88
N ALA A 638 -16.97 -0.91 6.87
CA ALA A 638 -16.40 -2.05 7.60
C ALA A 638 -17.49 -2.86 8.33
N ASP A 639 -17.37 -4.18 8.29
CA ASP A 639 -18.18 -5.10 9.10
C ASP A 639 -17.57 -5.29 10.49
N MET A 640 -16.25 -5.14 10.56
CA MET A 640 -15.48 -5.31 11.79
C MET A 640 -14.33 -4.29 11.86
N VAL A 641 -14.12 -3.69 13.03
CA VAL A 641 -13.01 -2.77 13.30
C VAL A 641 -12.27 -3.25 14.55
N ILE A 642 -10.99 -3.57 14.38
CA ILE A 642 -10.07 -3.99 15.43
C ILE A 642 -9.06 -2.87 15.65
N LEU A 643 -8.98 -2.37 16.88
CA LEU A 643 -8.08 -1.28 17.27
C LEU A 643 -7.00 -1.85 18.18
N LEU A 644 -5.74 -1.70 17.79
CA LEU A 644 -4.61 -2.12 18.60
C LEU A 644 -4.24 -1.03 19.61
N HIS A 645 -4.27 -1.39 20.89
CA HIS A 645 -3.81 -0.54 21.96
C HIS A 645 -2.68 -1.23 22.72
N ARG A 646 -1.59 -0.50 22.92
CA ARG A 646 -0.44 -0.93 23.69
C ARG A 646 -0.25 0.05 24.84
N PRO A 647 -0.57 -0.34 26.09
CA PRO A 647 -0.36 0.51 27.25
C PRO A 647 1.13 0.85 27.43
N ASP A 648 1.99 -0.14 27.26
CA ASP A 648 3.46 -0.05 27.35
C ASP A 648 4.09 0.88 26.28
N ALA A 649 3.41 1.05 25.15
CA ALA A 649 3.83 2.00 24.12
C ALA A 649 3.55 3.45 24.55
N ILE A 650 2.61 3.70 25.47
CA ILE A 650 2.35 5.03 26.02
C ILE A 650 3.20 5.25 27.28
N GLU A 651 3.14 4.31 28.21
CA GLU A 651 3.76 4.39 29.53
C GLU A 651 4.64 3.13 29.73
N ARG A 652 5.96 3.31 29.67
CA ARG A 652 6.91 2.18 29.66
C ARG A 652 6.87 1.33 30.93
N ASP A 653 6.59 1.95 32.08
CA ASP A 653 6.47 1.29 33.38
C ASP A 653 5.04 0.83 33.67
N ASP A 654 4.16 0.82 32.65
CA ASP A 654 2.82 0.26 32.81
C ASP A 654 2.96 -1.20 33.29
N PRO A 655 2.25 -1.58 34.37
CA PRO A 655 2.32 -2.93 34.93
C PRO A 655 1.94 -4.03 33.93
N ARG A 656 1.33 -3.67 32.79
CA ARG A 656 0.97 -4.53 31.67
C ARG A 656 2.03 -4.54 30.55
N GLY A 657 3.29 -4.22 30.87
CA GLY A 657 4.42 -4.34 29.94
C GLY A 657 4.50 -5.71 29.27
N GLY A 658 4.51 -5.73 27.94
CA GLY A 658 4.44 -6.98 27.15
C GLY A 658 3.01 -7.42 26.76
N GLU A 659 1.97 -6.73 27.22
CA GLU A 659 0.58 -6.95 26.80
C GLU A 659 0.14 -5.94 25.73
N ALA A 660 -0.82 -6.34 24.91
CA ALA A 660 -1.54 -5.47 24.00
C ALA A 660 -3.03 -5.80 24.03
N ASP A 661 -3.87 -4.80 23.84
CA ASP A 661 -5.31 -4.95 23.74
C ASP A 661 -5.73 -4.90 22.26
N LEU A 662 -6.38 -5.95 21.80
CA LEU A 662 -7.14 -5.99 20.55
C LEU A 662 -8.57 -5.57 20.88
N ILE A 663 -8.88 -4.30 20.67
CA ILE A 663 -10.18 -3.72 20.94
C ILE A 663 -11.06 -3.91 19.70
N LEU A 664 -12.00 -4.84 19.77
CA LEU A 664 -13.04 -5.02 18.76
C LEU A 664 -14.05 -3.87 18.90
N GLY A 665 -13.71 -2.71 18.34
CA GLY A 665 -14.48 -1.47 18.47
C GLY A 665 -15.80 -1.50 17.67
N LYS A 666 -15.87 -2.31 16.62
CA LYS A 666 -17.09 -2.56 15.84
C LYS A 666 -17.16 -4.02 15.43
N HIS A 667 -18.32 -4.63 15.57
CA HIS A 667 -18.63 -5.96 15.05
C HIS A 667 -20.10 -5.99 14.63
N ARG A 668 -20.38 -6.11 13.32
CA ARG A 668 -21.77 -6.12 12.82
C ARG A 668 -22.54 -7.40 13.18
N ASN A 669 -21.83 -8.51 13.36
CA ASN A 669 -22.41 -9.85 13.49
C ASN A 669 -22.34 -10.41 14.93
N GLY A 670 -21.88 -9.63 15.90
CA GLY A 670 -21.70 -10.10 17.27
C GLY A 670 -21.28 -9.00 18.24
N PRO A 671 -20.91 -9.35 19.48
CA PRO A 671 -20.56 -8.36 20.50
C PRO A 671 -19.22 -7.69 20.20
N THR A 672 -19.05 -6.47 20.72
CA THR A 672 -17.75 -5.83 20.87
C THR A 672 -17.05 -6.37 22.11
N ALA A 673 -15.72 -6.39 22.09
CA ALA A 673 -14.91 -6.93 23.17
C ALA A 673 -13.52 -6.31 23.16
N THR A 674 -12.78 -6.46 24.26
CA THR A 674 -11.34 -6.18 24.31
C THR A 674 -10.64 -7.47 24.67
N ILE A 675 -9.80 -7.96 23.77
CA ILE A 675 -9.03 -9.18 23.95
C ILE A 675 -7.61 -8.77 24.30
N THR A 676 -7.10 -9.24 25.44
CA THR A 676 -5.70 -9.00 25.82
C THR A 676 -4.82 -10.11 25.27
N VAL A 677 -3.77 -9.72 24.55
CA VAL A 677 -2.78 -10.62 23.94
C VAL A 677 -1.39 -10.24 24.44
N ALA A 678 -0.46 -11.20 24.47
CA ALA A 678 0.94 -10.88 24.69
C ALA A 678 1.57 -10.44 23.37
N HIS A 679 2.30 -9.33 23.37
CA HIS A 679 3.09 -8.91 22.22
C HIS A 679 4.55 -9.37 22.37
N GLN A 680 5.08 -10.04 21.35
CA GLN A 680 6.46 -10.50 21.26
C GLN A 680 7.09 -9.89 20.02
N LEU A 681 7.15 -8.55 19.99
CA LEU A 681 7.55 -7.79 18.81
C LEU A 681 8.97 -8.10 18.35
N HIS A 682 9.86 -8.51 19.26
CA HIS A 682 11.20 -9.02 18.94
C HIS A 682 11.19 -10.31 18.10
N LEU A 683 10.08 -11.05 18.11
CA LEU A 683 9.79 -12.20 17.24
C LEU A 683 8.84 -11.84 16.10
N SER A 684 8.41 -10.57 15.97
CA SER A 684 7.41 -10.09 15.01
C SER A 684 6.05 -10.79 15.11
N ARG A 685 5.55 -10.98 16.34
CA ARG A 685 4.25 -11.64 16.56
C ARG A 685 3.52 -11.16 17.81
N PHE A 686 2.22 -11.35 17.80
CA PHE A 686 1.35 -11.37 18.97
C PHE A 686 0.94 -12.83 19.26
N VAL A 687 0.67 -13.16 20.52
CA VAL A 687 0.24 -14.49 20.94
C VAL A 687 -0.84 -14.38 22.01
N ASP A 688 -1.71 -15.40 22.09
CA ASP A 688 -2.68 -15.50 23.18
C ASP A 688 -1.99 -15.47 24.55
N MET A 689 -2.67 -14.86 25.52
CA MET A 689 -2.27 -14.97 26.92
C MET A 689 -2.35 -16.42 27.38
N ALA A 690 -1.40 -16.86 28.20
CA ALA A 690 -1.44 -18.20 28.77
C ALA A 690 -2.67 -18.29 29.71
N ARG A 691 -3.67 -19.10 29.33
CA ARG A 691 -4.77 -19.44 30.24
C ARG A 691 -4.18 -20.21 31.42
N GLY A 692 -4.28 -19.64 32.62
CA GLY A 692 -3.89 -20.27 33.88
C GLY A 692 -4.78 -21.45 34.24
#